data_AF-A0A226DRZ3-F1
#
_entry.id   AF-A0A226DRZ3-F1
#
_cell.length_a   1.000
_cell.length_b   1.000
_cell.length_c   1.000
_cell.angle_alpha   90.00
_cell.angle_beta   90.00
_cell.angle_gamma   90.00
#
_symmetry.space_group_name_H-M   'P 1'
#
loop_
_entity.id
_entity.type
_entity.pdbx_description
1 polymer ?
#
loop_
_entity_poly.entity_id
_entity_poly.type
_entity_poly.pdbx_seq_one_letter_code
_entity_poly.pdbx_strand_id
1 'polypeptide(L)'
;MPSEIDEVVRKLTTLNLPDVEHTQVAMRALMNPLILAKVFCSLDVKTLKSARLVCTVWGDVGTTFLGRQGRLTFFSSPKYFLNYRSYTNLNELTSFNHNLAKNVTMIMKCDCPVICQCPLNQVELCCHLPPKFVILLPQIFDKLETLTLYVDRTYQPGWHELWRTHQFPNLTQISIMVPNIDPYHTLEDVAQLDVPQFLSLPSLKVLSVRISAGYKNYFTHAFLSPISQGLLNCAPNLEKLELKANFFPDLTPCRKLGELKFDYQQCEVSRPFDISGITKMLESCRDSLKKLCLDFHGAHYDEEIMFPNFDLPNLTYLKVHPQSYEIEESLNITNLPKLTHFSLFSGANISVMIRKYHFCHAGITSLNLQCSYYPEVDNHYEQDEAKLINLFPAVEELKLNLAIVVDKDYFYYDSGFVAHDADFLLLTETLRSLGGWGLACRADVEIELKWLRERYSYKELDSVGAAILEGLRTWKVLWGEFDVWLTKIGQQMPKKSTSEVDHLLPHFSEGKLSHGKIVEKGTGIPNKDAAPKKVFAYGFSKNRRPDKIPVTSPDATPLGLSNTTFKFVYNGVRGSFKLLDGIRAGLLACRSISSVTLVGFQMSEQDSIEFGEFIEEYNLPVRIPQPDFEFSDGILPDSGSNSVSSSRKLSDSDTVASSLMQSESDHIFPTRMLWGSDSDDSNPD
;
A
#
# COMPACT_ATOMS: atom_id res chain seq x y z
N MET A 1 -10.89 -19.66 -25.35
CA MET A 1 -9.47 -19.99 -25.55
C MET A 1 -9.17 -21.50 -25.47
N PRO A 2 -9.66 -22.30 -24.50
CA PRO A 2 -9.40 -23.75 -24.47
C PRO A 2 -9.90 -24.48 -25.74
N SER A 3 -11.07 -24.07 -26.24
CA SER A 3 -11.70 -24.63 -27.43
C SER A 3 -10.92 -24.43 -28.73
N GLU A 4 -10.14 -23.35 -28.84
CA GLU A 4 -9.33 -23.06 -30.03
C GLU A 4 -8.06 -23.91 -30.06
N ILE A 5 -7.46 -24.17 -28.90
CA ILE A 5 -6.29 -25.05 -28.78
C ILE A 5 -6.68 -26.50 -29.08
N ASP A 6 -7.81 -26.97 -28.54
CA ASP A 6 -8.30 -28.33 -28.80
C ASP A 6 -8.67 -28.54 -30.27
N GLU A 7 -9.15 -27.50 -30.95
CA GLU A 7 -9.39 -27.56 -32.39
C GLU A 7 -8.10 -27.61 -33.22
N VAL A 8 -7.05 -26.88 -32.82
CA VAL A 8 -5.73 -26.94 -33.48
C VAL A 8 -5.08 -28.31 -33.25
N VAL A 9 -5.14 -28.86 -32.04
CA VAL A 9 -4.62 -30.20 -31.72
C VAL A 9 -5.37 -31.29 -32.47
N ARG A 10 -6.70 -31.19 -32.57
CA ARG A 10 -7.54 -32.10 -33.35
C ARG A 10 -7.25 -32.03 -34.85
N LYS A 11 -7.04 -30.82 -35.41
CA LYS A 11 -6.62 -30.63 -36.80
C LYS A 11 -5.22 -31.20 -37.07
N LEU A 12 -4.29 -31.06 -36.13
CA LEU A 12 -2.94 -31.64 -36.20
C LEU A 12 -2.93 -33.18 -36.12
N THR A 13 -3.85 -33.78 -35.36
CA THR A 13 -3.95 -35.25 -35.25
C THR A 13 -4.66 -35.90 -36.44
N THR A 14 -5.52 -35.17 -37.16
CA THR A 14 -6.15 -35.64 -38.41
C THR A 14 -5.30 -35.47 -39.67
N LEU A 15 -4.13 -34.81 -39.56
CA LEU A 15 -3.17 -34.69 -40.65
C LEU A 15 -2.48 -36.05 -40.89
N ASN A 16 -3.14 -36.93 -41.63
CA ASN A 16 -2.46 -38.01 -42.34
C ASN A 16 -1.52 -37.34 -43.34
N LEU A 17 -0.23 -37.30 -43.04
CA LEU A 17 0.82 -36.68 -43.86
C LEU A 17 1.54 -37.76 -44.69
N PRO A 18 1.04 -38.09 -45.90
CA PRO A 18 1.81 -38.88 -46.87
C PRO A 18 2.87 -38.04 -47.61
N ASP A 19 3.10 -36.78 -47.20
CA ASP A 19 3.94 -35.84 -47.91
C ASP A 19 5.13 -35.36 -47.05
N VAL A 20 6.32 -35.80 -47.46
CA VAL A 20 7.60 -35.56 -46.76
C VAL A 20 7.90 -34.06 -46.65
N GLU A 21 7.43 -33.25 -47.61
CA GLU A 21 7.65 -31.81 -47.63
C GLU A 21 6.93 -31.09 -46.48
N HIS A 22 5.68 -31.44 -46.21
CA HIS A 22 4.89 -30.80 -45.14
C HIS A 22 5.46 -31.09 -43.75
N THR A 23 6.00 -32.30 -43.53
CA THR A 23 6.65 -32.68 -42.27
C THR A 23 7.93 -31.87 -42.06
N GLN A 24 8.71 -31.64 -43.12
CA GLN A 24 9.92 -30.82 -43.04
C GLN A 24 9.62 -29.35 -42.73
N VAL A 25 8.57 -28.79 -43.33
CA VAL A 25 8.12 -27.41 -43.05
C VAL A 25 7.66 -27.27 -41.60
N ALA A 26 6.84 -28.21 -41.11
CA ALA A 26 6.38 -28.22 -39.73
C ALA A 26 7.55 -28.33 -38.73
N MET A 27 8.52 -29.22 -38.99
CA MET A 27 9.72 -29.34 -38.16
C MET A 27 10.55 -28.05 -38.18
N ARG A 28 10.75 -27.39 -39.32
CA ARG A 28 11.46 -26.11 -39.39
C ARG A 28 10.74 -25.02 -38.59
N ALA A 29 9.41 -24.96 -38.67
CA ALA A 29 8.62 -24.02 -37.88
C ALA A 29 8.76 -24.29 -36.37
N LEU A 30 8.70 -25.56 -35.96
CA LEU A 30 8.89 -25.98 -34.56
C LEU A 30 10.34 -25.91 -34.08
N MET A 31 11.31 -25.60 -34.94
CA MET A 31 12.69 -25.32 -34.56
C MET A 31 13.00 -23.82 -34.57
N ASN A 32 12.04 -22.98 -34.93
CA ASN A 32 12.21 -21.53 -34.92
C ASN A 32 12.04 -20.99 -33.47
N PRO A 33 13.07 -20.33 -32.89
CA PRO A 33 13.00 -19.85 -31.51
C PRO A 33 11.87 -18.85 -31.24
N LEU A 34 11.49 -18.03 -32.22
CA LEU A 34 10.40 -17.05 -32.06
C LEU A 34 9.03 -17.73 -32.01
N ILE A 35 8.84 -18.78 -32.82
CA ILE A 35 7.62 -19.59 -32.80
C ILE A 35 7.55 -20.35 -31.48
N LEU A 36 8.65 -21.01 -31.09
CA LEU A 36 8.74 -21.72 -29.81
C LEU A 36 8.50 -20.81 -28.61
N ALA A 37 9.03 -19.59 -28.61
CA ALA A 37 8.77 -18.62 -27.55
C ALA A 37 7.27 -18.33 -27.42
N LYS A 38 6.55 -18.12 -28.54
CA LYS A 38 5.09 -17.93 -28.53
C LYS A 38 4.33 -19.17 -28.05
N VAL A 39 4.75 -20.37 -28.48
CA VAL A 39 4.17 -21.63 -28.01
C VAL A 39 4.37 -21.76 -26.50
N PHE A 40 5.59 -21.57 -26.01
CA PHE A 40 5.90 -21.68 -24.58
C PHE A 40 5.21 -20.62 -23.73
N CYS A 41 4.95 -19.42 -24.25
CA CYS A 41 4.09 -18.43 -23.59
C CYS A 41 2.65 -18.92 -23.33
N SER A 42 2.16 -19.88 -24.10
CA SER A 42 0.80 -20.43 -23.97
C SER A 42 0.73 -21.71 -23.13
N LEU A 43 1.87 -22.31 -22.78
CA LEU A 43 1.92 -23.53 -21.98
C LEU A 43 1.94 -23.19 -20.49
N ASP A 44 1.29 -24.02 -19.67
CA ASP A 44 1.50 -23.98 -18.23
C ASP A 44 2.91 -24.47 -17.86
N VAL A 45 3.35 -24.13 -16.64
CA VAL A 45 4.71 -24.43 -16.16
C VAL A 45 5.03 -25.93 -16.19
N LYS A 46 4.06 -26.81 -15.91
CA LYS A 46 4.28 -28.26 -15.89
C LYS A 46 4.48 -28.77 -17.32
N THR A 47 3.62 -28.37 -18.25
CA THR A 47 3.74 -28.76 -19.66
C THR A 47 5.02 -28.23 -20.28
N LEU A 48 5.41 -26.99 -19.97
CA LEU A 48 6.66 -26.41 -20.44
C LEU A 48 7.91 -27.16 -19.93
N LYS A 49 7.90 -27.59 -18.67
CA LYS A 49 8.99 -28.41 -18.10
C LYS A 49 9.20 -29.71 -18.84
N SER A 50 8.13 -30.33 -19.35
CA SER A 50 8.19 -31.54 -20.18
C SER A 50 8.57 -31.21 -21.62
N ALA A 51 7.95 -30.19 -22.22
CA ALA A 51 8.17 -29.80 -23.62
C ALA A 51 9.63 -29.45 -23.91
N ARG A 52 10.32 -28.76 -22.98
CA ARG A 52 11.74 -28.41 -23.17
C ARG A 52 12.67 -29.62 -23.31
N LEU A 53 12.22 -30.83 -22.95
CA LEU A 53 13.02 -32.05 -23.02
C LEU A 53 12.99 -32.71 -24.42
N VAL A 54 12.20 -32.17 -25.36
CA VAL A 54 12.05 -32.73 -26.72
C VAL A 54 13.37 -32.71 -27.50
N CYS A 55 14.07 -31.58 -27.52
CA CYS A 55 15.39 -31.44 -28.15
C CYS A 55 16.16 -30.27 -27.54
N THR A 56 17.42 -30.10 -27.92
CA THR A 56 18.28 -29.02 -27.39
C THR A 56 17.73 -27.62 -27.67
N VAL A 57 17.21 -27.35 -28.87
CA VAL A 57 16.62 -26.04 -29.22
C VAL A 57 15.40 -25.73 -28.35
N TRP A 58 14.51 -26.71 -28.15
CA TRP A 58 13.38 -26.56 -27.22
C TRP A 58 13.85 -26.40 -25.79
N GLY A 59 14.94 -27.09 -25.41
CA GLY A 59 15.64 -26.95 -24.16
C GLY A 59 16.10 -25.52 -23.91
N ASP A 60 16.82 -24.92 -24.86
CA ASP A 60 17.40 -23.58 -24.73
C ASP A 60 16.33 -22.48 -24.69
N VAL A 61 15.34 -22.56 -25.59
CA VAL A 61 14.22 -21.59 -25.61
C VAL A 61 13.34 -21.78 -24.38
N GLY A 62 13.05 -23.03 -24.01
CA GLY A 62 12.18 -23.38 -22.89
C GLY A 62 12.78 -23.03 -21.55
N THR A 63 14.10 -23.24 -21.37
CA THR A 63 14.82 -22.84 -20.15
C THR A 63 14.93 -21.33 -20.02
N THR A 64 15.10 -20.60 -21.12
CA THR A 64 15.08 -19.12 -21.09
C THR A 64 13.73 -18.59 -20.59
N PHE A 65 12.64 -19.17 -21.06
CA PHE A 65 11.29 -18.79 -20.64
C PHE A 65 11.00 -19.21 -19.19
N LEU A 66 11.32 -20.47 -18.84
CA LEU A 66 11.21 -20.96 -17.47
C LEU A 66 12.08 -20.17 -16.49
N GLY A 67 13.26 -19.70 -16.89
CA GLY A 67 14.11 -18.88 -16.04
C GLY A 67 13.44 -17.55 -15.71
N ARG A 68 12.74 -16.93 -16.68
CA ARG A 68 12.02 -15.66 -16.48
C ARG A 68 10.79 -15.79 -15.60
N GLN A 69 10.05 -16.89 -15.71
CA GLN A 69 8.85 -17.14 -14.90
C GLN A 69 9.15 -17.81 -13.55
N GLY A 70 10.18 -18.65 -13.53
CA GLY A 70 10.60 -19.43 -12.38
C GLY A 70 11.39 -18.59 -11.39
N ARG A 71 11.60 -19.19 -10.21
CA ARG A 71 12.40 -18.64 -9.13
C ARG A 71 13.23 -19.76 -8.53
N LEU A 72 14.54 -19.57 -8.47
CA LEU A 72 15.44 -20.51 -7.81
C LEU A 72 15.73 -20.02 -6.40
N THR A 73 15.46 -20.86 -5.41
CA THR A 73 15.61 -20.48 -3.99
C THR A 73 16.75 -21.26 -3.35
N PHE A 74 17.66 -20.55 -2.70
CA PHE A 74 18.76 -21.11 -1.91
C PHE A 74 18.57 -20.79 -0.42
N PHE A 75 18.95 -21.74 0.44
CA PHE A 75 18.80 -21.64 1.89
C PHE A 75 20.17 -21.77 2.57
N SER A 76 20.43 -20.97 3.60
CA SER A 76 21.66 -21.09 4.41
C SER A 76 21.60 -22.28 5.39
N SER A 77 20.45 -22.51 6.03
CA SER A 77 20.28 -23.55 7.05
C SER A 77 19.98 -24.92 6.42
N PRO A 78 20.76 -25.98 6.74
CA PRO A 78 20.44 -27.35 6.37
C PRO A 78 19.30 -27.96 7.22
N LYS A 79 18.80 -27.28 8.26
CA LYS A 79 17.80 -27.85 9.19
C LYS A 79 16.35 -27.77 8.69
N TYR A 80 16.00 -26.83 7.78
CA TYR A 80 14.69 -26.84 7.10
C TYR A 80 14.39 -28.13 6.33
N PHE A 81 15.42 -28.95 6.10
CA PHE A 81 15.36 -30.14 5.27
C PHE A 81 14.93 -31.41 6.03
N LEU A 82 14.79 -31.39 7.36
CA LEU A 82 14.34 -32.59 8.10
C LEU A 82 12.82 -32.83 8.00
N ASN A 83 12.01 -31.79 7.74
CA ASN A 83 10.56 -31.93 7.56
C ASN A 83 10.09 -31.84 6.09
N TYR A 84 10.92 -31.37 5.15
CA TYR A 84 10.61 -31.38 3.72
C TYR A 84 11.49 -32.39 2.96
N ARG A 85 10.87 -33.50 2.56
CA ARG A 85 11.47 -34.78 2.13
C ARG A 85 12.23 -34.80 0.79
N SER A 86 12.67 -33.66 0.23
CA SER A 86 13.40 -33.65 -1.04
C SER A 86 14.73 -32.90 -0.92
N TYR A 87 15.78 -33.64 -0.57
CA TYR A 87 17.13 -33.21 -0.84
C TYR A 87 17.29 -33.08 -2.36
N THR A 88 17.53 -31.88 -2.87
CA THR A 88 18.29 -31.78 -4.11
C THR A 88 19.70 -32.24 -3.76
N ASN A 89 20.08 -33.43 -4.22
CA ASN A 89 21.43 -33.93 -3.99
C ASN A 89 22.41 -32.90 -4.59
N LEU A 90 23.58 -32.65 -3.98
CA LEU A 90 24.58 -31.73 -4.57
C LEU A 90 24.93 -32.13 -6.02
N ASN A 91 24.83 -33.44 -6.29
CA ASN A 91 24.98 -34.04 -7.61
C ASN A 91 23.94 -33.57 -8.64
N GLU A 92 22.77 -33.06 -8.23
CA GLU A 92 21.77 -32.53 -9.16
C GLU A 92 22.19 -31.16 -9.73
N LEU A 93 23.06 -30.42 -9.00
CA LEU A 93 23.55 -29.12 -9.45
C LEU A 93 24.52 -29.23 -10.63
N THR A 94 25.18 -30.36 -10.85
CA THR A 94 26.07 -30.54 -12.01
C THR A 94 25.30 -30.67 -13.32
N SER A 95 24.02 -31.05 -13.26
CA SER A 95 23.10 -31.14 -14.41
C SER A 95 22.19 -29.91 -14.56
N PHE A 96 22.37 -28.91 -13.68
CA PHE A 96 21.53 -27.72 -13.64
C PHE A 96 21.79 -26.82 -14.85
N ASN A 97 20.74 -26.45 -15.58
CA ASN A 97 20.86 -25.49 -16.66
C ASN A 97 20.86 -24.05 -16.10
N HIS A 98 22.01 -23.38 -16.19
CA HIS A 98 22.23 -22.03 -15.65
C HIS A 98 21.29 -20.96 -16.19
N ASN A 99 20.68 -21.15 -17.37
CA ASN A 99 19.69 -20.21 -17.92
C ASN A 99 18.39 -20.17 -17.09
N LEU A 100 18.19 -21.14 -16.19
CA LEU A 100 17.08 -21.14 -15.23
C LEU A 100 17.35 -20.19 -14.04
N ALA A 101 18.60 -19.78 -13.80
CA ALA A 101 18.98 -18.94 -12.67
C ALA A 101 18.83 -17.44 -12.96
N LYS A 102 17.78 -17.03 -13.66
CA LYS A 102 17.52 -15.60 -13.93
C LYS A 102 16.96 -14.88 -12.71
N ASN A 103 16.06 -15.53 -11.98
CA ASN A 103 15.47 -14.99 -10.76
C ASN A 103 15.91 -15.84 -9.57
N VAL A 104 16.79 -15.31 -8.74
CA VAL A 104 17.30 -16.01 -7.56
C VAL A 104 16.76 -15.38 -6.28
N THR A 105 16.39 -16.23 -5.33
CA THR A 105 16.08 -15.84 -3.96
C THR A 105 17.03 -16.56 -3.00
N MET A 106 17.68 -15.82 -2.12
CA MET A 106 18.48 -16.37 -1.03
C MET A 106 17.75 -16.13 0.28
N ILE A 107 17.54 -17.21 1.03
CA ILE A 107 16.88 -17.18 2.34
C ILE A 107 17.94 -17.53 3.39
N MET A 108 18.30 -16.53 4.18
CA MET A 108 19.32 -16.61 5.22
C MET A 108 18.63 -16.38 6.57
N LYS A 109 18.12 -17.46 7.17
CA LYS A 109 17.33 -17.39 8.41
C LYS A 109 17.75 -18.44 9.43
N CYS A 110 17.72 -18.07 10.71
CA CYS A 110 17.73 -18.99 11.84
C CYS A 110 16.30 -19.55 12.03
N ASP A 111 16.16 -20.88 12.12
CA ASP A 111 14.84 -21.56 12.25
C ASP A 111 14.32 -21.62 13.69
N CYS A 112 15.09 -21.07 14.61
CA CYS A 112 14.83 -21.18 16.04
C CYS A 112 13.64 -20.23 16.37
N PRO A 113 12.77 -20.59 17.34
CA PRO A 113 11.62 -19.75 17.74
C PRO A 113 12.09 -18.38 18.22
N VAL A 114 11.17 -17.44 18.54
CA VAL A 114 11.39 -16.01 18.86
C VAL A 114 12.78 -15.64 19.43
N ILE A 115 13.34 -16.46 20.33
CA ILE A 115 14.73 -16.37 20.82
C ILE A 115 15.58 -17.48 20.19
N CYS A 116 16.58 -17.14 19.36
CA CYS A 116 17.45 -18.12 18.71
C CYS A 116 18.44 -18.71 19.74
N GLN A 117 18.08 -19.85 20.36
CA GLN A 117 18.95 -20.59 21.31
C GLN A 117 20.02 -21.44 20.62
N CYS A 118 20.27 -21.17 19.34
CA CYS A 118 21.15 -21.98 18.52
C CYS A 118 22.60 -21.59 18.82
N PRO A 119 23.52 -22.56 18.99
CA PRO A 119 24.89 -22.25 19.38
C PRO A 119 25.51 -21.28 18.37
N LEU A 120 26.41 -20.40 18.84
CA LEU A 120 26.98 -19.29 18.06
C LEU A 120 27.46 -19.72 16.66
N ASN A 121 28.10 -20.89 16.56
CA ASN A 121 28.55 -21.46 15.28
C ASN A 121 27.41 -21.74 14.28
N GLN A 122 26.21 -22.07 14.73
CA GLN A 122 25.05 -22.25 13.85
C GLN A 122 24.44 -20.92 13.41
N VAL A 123 24.49 -19.91 14.27
CA VAL A 123 24.09 -18.55 13.92
C VAL A 123 25.06 -17.98 12.88
N GLU A 124 26.35 -18.20 13.07
CA GLU A 124 27.42 -17.80 12.15
C GLU A 124 27.27 -18.47 10.76
N LEU A 125 26.84 -19.74 10.71
CA LEU A 125 26.50 -20.39 9.42
C LEU A 125 25.40 -19.66 8.64
N CYS A 126 24.48 -18.98 9.34
CA CYS A 126 23.43 -18.19 8.69
C CYS A 126 23.95 -16.82 8.20
N CYS A 127 25.14 -16.39 8.63
CA CYS A 127 25.84 -15.23 8.11
C CYS A 127 26.55 -15.53 6.78
N HIS A 128 26.86 -16.78 6.46
CA HIS A 128 27.46 -17.14 5.17
C HIS A 128 26.43 -17.30 4.05
N LEU A 129 26.84 -16.96 2.83
CA LEU A 129 26.04 -17.23 1.63
C LEU A 129 25.67 -18.72 1.55
N PRO A 130 24.46 -19.08 1.09
CA PRO A 130 24.06 -20.47 0.94
C PRO A 130 25.12 -21.28 0.16
N PRO A 131 25.64 -22.40 0.69
CA PRO A 131 26.77 -23.10 0.07
C PRO A 131 26.52 -23.52 -1.38
N LYS A 132 25.30 -23.98 -1.68
CA LYS A 132 24.87 -24.32 -3.04
C LYS A 132 24.86 -23.12 -4.00
N PHE A 133 24.56 -21.93 -3.49
CA PHE A 133 24.63 -20.71 -4.27
C PHE A 133 26.08 -20.34 -4.56
N VAL A 134 26.97 -20.39 -3.55
CA VAL A 134 28.40 -20.12 -3.72
C VAL A 134 29.03 -21.02 -4.78
N ILE A 135 28.69 -22.30 -4.79
CA ILE A 135 29.18 -23.28 -5.79
C ILE A 135 28.71 -22.92 -7.20
N LEU A 136 27.44 -22.50 -7.36
CA LEU A 136 26.87 -22.17 -8.68
C LEU A 136 27.20 -20.75 -9.15
N LEU A 137 27.51 -19.82 -8.24
CA LEU A 137 27.65 -18.40 -8.51
C LEU A 137 28.58 -18.09 -9.71
N PRO A 138 29.78 -18.70 -9.84
CA PRO A 138 30.65 -18.47 -11.01
C PRO A 138 30.02 -18.83 -12.36
N GLN A 139 28.97 -19.66 -12.36
CA GLN A 139 28.32 -20.17 -13.58
C GLN A 139 27.00 -19.45 -13.88
N ILE A 140 26.44 -18.71 -12.91
CA ILE A 140 25.13 -18.06 -13.04
C ILE A 140 25.17 -16.53 -12.91
N PHE A 141 26.28 -15.93 -12.46
CA PHE A 141 26.32 -14.49 -12.16
C PHE A 141 25.99 -13.61 -13.38
N ASP A 142 26.35 -14.05 -14.58
CA ASP A 142 26.06 -13.37 -15.84
C ASP A 142 24.63 -13.66 -16.34
N LYS A 143 23.89 -14.60 -15.73
CA LYS A 143 22.50 -14.93 -16.09
C LYS A 143 21.47 -14.30 -15.18
N LEU A 144 21.88 -13.84 -13.99
CA LEU A 144 20.99 -13.22 -13.02
C LEU A 144 20.38 -11.93 -13.57
N GLU A 145 19.05 -11.88 -13.62
CA GLU A 145 18.25 -10.70 -13.95
C GLU A 145 17.67 -10.08 -12.66
N THR A 146 17.29 -10.91 -11.68
CA THR A 146 16.78 -10.47 -10.37
C THR A 146 17.41 -11.25 -9.22
N LEU A 147 17.70 -10.54 -8.12
CA LEU A 147 18.23 -11.13 -6.89
C LEU A 147 17.42 -10.66 -5.68
N THR A 148 16.80 -11.59 -4.96
CA THR A 148 16.10 -11.33 -3.71
C THR A 148 16.87 -11.92 -2.54
N LEU A 149 17.12 -11.12 -1.51
CA LEU A 149 17.82 -11.47 -0.29
C LEU A 149 16.81 -11.37 0.85
N TYR A 150 16.54 -12.50 1.51
CA TYR A 150 15.69 -12.56 2.69
C TYR A 150 16.59 -12.90 3.88
N VAL A 151 16.67 -12.01 4.86
CA VAL A 151 17.47 -12.19 6.07
C VAL A 151 16.60 -12.16 7.29
N ASP A 152 16.68 -13.20 8.08
CA ASP A 152 16.00 -13.28 9.35
C ASP A 152 17.03 -13.50 10.46
N ARG A 153 17.13 -12.55 11.39
CA ARG A 153 17.96 -12.68 12.61
C ARG A 153 19.45 -12.99 12.39
N THR A 154 20.01 -12.77 11.19
CA THR A 154 21.46 -12.90 10.96
C THR A 154 22.11 -11.53 10.99
N TYR A 155 23.18 -11.39 11.78
CA TYR A 155 23.75 -10.10 12.13
C TYR A 155 24.71 -9.54 11.08
N GLN A 156 25.14 -10.35 10.10
CA GLN A 156 26.12 -9.90 9.13
C GLN A 156 26.18 -10.84 7.93
N PRO A 157 25.15 -10.92 7.08
CA PRO A 157 25.27 -11.73 5.89
C PRO A 157 26.49 -11.30 5.06
N GLY A 158 27.31 -12.27 4.62
CA GLY A 158 28.52 -12.11 3.82
C GLY A 158 28.29 -11.56 2.40
N TRP A 159 27.26 -10.75 2.19
CA TRP A 159 26.89 -10.18 0.90
C TRP A 159 27.91 -9.22 0.34
N HIS A 160 28.69 -8.57 1.20
CA HIS A 160 29.75 -7.70 0.74
C HIS A 160 30.75 -8.47 -0.15
N GLU A 161 30.95 -9.77 0.09
CA GLU A 161 31.75 -10.63 -0.78
C GLU A 161 31.12 -10.77 -2.17
N LEU A 162 29.79 -10.93 -2.23
CA LEU A 162 29.04 -11.03 -3.49
C LEU A 162 29.32 -9.82 -4.39
N TRP A 163 29.21 -8.62 -3.81
CA TRP A 163 29.34 -7.36 -4.52
C TRP A 163 30.78 -6.98 -4.84
N ARG A 164 31.76 -7.52 -4.12
CA ARG A 164 33.20 -7.34 -4.39
C ARG A 164 33.74 -8.25 -5.49
N THR A 165 33.11 -9.40 -5.70
CA THR A 165 33.71 -10.48 -6.50
C THR A 165 33.11 -10.61 -7.90
N HIS A 166 31.86 -10.21 -8.12
CA HIS A 166 31.16 -10.42 -9.39
C HIS A 166 30.48 -9.13 -9.90
N GLN A 167 30.49 -8.89 -11.21
CA GLN A 167 29.99 -7.65 -11.86
C GLN A 167 28.52 -7.71 -12.30
N PHE A 168 27.82 -8.84 -12.10
CA PHE A 168 26.41 -9.06 -12.42
C PHE A 168 25.85 -8.23 -13.61
N PRO A 169 26.36 -8.45 -14.84
CA PRO A 169 26.11 -7.55 -15.97
C PRO A 169 24.64 -7.46 -16.39
N ASN A 170 23.82 -8.47 -16.07
CA ASN A 170 22.41 -8.53 -16.44
C ASN A 170 21.46 -8.28 -15.26
N LEU A 171 21.98 -7.99 -14.06
CA LEU A 171 21.17 -7.82 -12.87
C LEU A 171 20.45 -6.47 -12.92
N THR A 172 19.14 -6.53 -13.09
CA THR A 172 18.27 -5.36 -13.22
C THR A 172 17.52 -5.01 -11.95
N GLN A 173 17.35 -5.98 -11.04
CA GLN A 173 16.63 -5.79 -9.80
C GLN A 173 17.31 -6.47 -8.61
N ILE A 174 17.45 -5.73 -7.52
CA ILE A 174 17.85 -6.25 -6.21
C ILE A 174 16.73 -5.95 -5.21
N SER A 175 16.35 -6.96 -4.43
CA SER A 175 15.42 -6.80 -3.31
C SER A 175 16.03 -7.36 -2.03
N ILE A 176 16.13 -6.57 -0.98
CA ILE A 176 16.62 -6.95 0.34
C ILE A 176 15.45 -6.86 1.31
N MET A 177 15.16 -7.94 2.03
CA MET A 177 14.08 -8.02 3.00
C MET A 177 14.62 -8.54 4.32
N VAL A 178 14.44 -7.75 5.39
CA VAL A 178 14.86 -8.08 6.75
C VAL A 178 13.65 -7.96 7.67
N PRO A 179 12.82 -9.00 7.80
CA PRO A 179 11.51 -8.87 8.46
C PRO A 179 11.56 -9.00 9.97
N ASN A 180 12.58 -9.66 10.54
CA ASN A 180 12.78 -9.67 12.00
C ASN A 180 14.26 -9.45 12.33
N ILE A 181 14.49 -8.52 13.24
CA ILE A 181 15.79 -8.31 13.89
C ILE A 181 15.58 -8.69 15.34
N ASP A 182 16.34 -9.66 15.84
CA ASP A 182 16.22 -10.10 17.23
C ASP A 182 16.70 -8.95 18.16
N PRO A 183 15.84 -8.48 19.08
CA PRO A 183 16.12 -7.33 19.92
C PRO A 183 17.11 -7.64 21.04
N TYR A 184 17.45 -8.89 21.34
CA TYR A 184 18.23 -9.21 22.55
C TYR A 184 19.73 -9.18 22.37
N HIS A 185 20.25 -9.17 21.15
CA HIS A 185 21.69 -9.11 20.93
C HIS A 185 22.23 -7.68 21.16
N THR A 186 23.31 -7.60 21.93
CA THR A 186 23.97 -6.36 22.37
C THR A 186 24.96 -5.85 21.31
N LEU A 187 25.21 -4.53 21.35
CA LEU A 187 25.95 -3.76 20.36
C LEU A 187 27.41 -4.18 20.16
N GLU A 188 27.98 -4.88 21.16
CA GLU A 188 29.42 -5.14 21.25
C GLU A 188 29.96 -6.01 20.12
N ASP A 189 29.11 -6.81 19.47
CA ASP A 189 29.52 -7.76 18.42
C ASP A 189 29.49 -7.18 17.00
N VAL A 190 28.91 -5.98 16.78
CA VAL A 190 28.86 -5.38 15.44
C VAL A 190 30.07 -4.48 15.24
N ALA A 191 31.18 -5.07 14.82
CA ALA A 191 32.31 -4.30 14.29
C ALA A 191 31.80 -3.36 13.18
N GLN A 192 32.16 -2.09 13.24
CA GLN A 192 31.85 -1.15 12.16
C GLN A 192 32.40 -1.74 10.85
N LEU A 193 31.51 -2.06 9.92
CA LEU A 193 31.92 -2.50 8.61
C LEU A 193 32.48 -1.31 7.86
N ASP A 194 33.76 -1.40 7.50
CA ASP A 194 34.30 -0.57 6.44
C ASP A 194 33.46 -0.76 5.20
N VAL A 195 32.91 0.35 4.68
CA VAL A 195 32.08 0.37 3.48
C VAL A 195 32.85 -0.34 2.37
N PRO A 196 32.40 -1.52 1.93
CA PRO A 196 33.14 -2.27 0.94
C PRO A 196 33.21 -1.50 -0.39
N GLN A 197 34.36 -1.55 -1.07
CA GLN A 197 34.39 -1.18 -2.49
C GLN A 197 33.62 -2.23 -3.30
N PHE A 198 32.39 -1.91 -3.68
CA PHE A 198 31.57 -2.76 -4.54
C PHE A 198 31.92 -2.53 -6.02
N LEU A 199 31.71 -3.56 -6.83
CA LEU A 199 31.82 -3.48 -8.28
C LEU A 199 30.60 -2.76 -8.87
N SER A 200 30.80 -2.10 -10.02
CA SER A 200 29.72 -1.39 -10.72
C SER A 200 28.59 -2.34 -11.14
N LEU A 201 27.35 -1.89 -10.99
CA LEU A 201 26.12 -2.57 -11.36
C LEU A 201 25.39 -1.74 -12.44
N PRO A 202 25.92 -1.66 -13.68
CA PRO A 202 25.45 -0.71 -14.69
C PRO A 202 24.02 -1.01 -15.18
N SER A 203 23.54 -2.24 -15.05
CA SER A 203 22.21 -2.67 -15.48
C SER A 203 21.14 -2.57 -14.39
N LEU A 204 21.53 -2.24 -13.15
CA LEU A 204 20.58 -2.18 -12.04
C LEU A 204 19.62 -1.00 -12.23
N LYS A 205 18.33 -1.31 -12.33
CA LYS A 205 17.24 -0.34 -12.51
C LYS A 205 16.37 -0.20 -11.27
N VAL A 206 16.21 -1.28 -10.50
CA VAL A 206 15.33 -1.32 -9.32
C VAL A 206 16.09 -1.83 -8.11
N LEU A 207 16.06 -1.05 -7.03
CA LEU A 207 16.56 -1.44 -5.72
C LEU A 207 15.41 -1.34 -4.72
N SER A 208 15.13 -2.43 -4.00
CA SER A 208 14.17 -2.46 -2.91
C SER A 208 14.88 -2.91 -1.64
N VAL A 209 14.83 -2.11 -0.58
CA VAL A 209 15.36 -2.47 0.74
C VAL A 209 14.23 -2.31 1.74
N ARG A 210 13.83 -3.42 2.38
CA ARG A 210 12.72 -3.43 3.34
C ARG A 210 13.17 -4.00 4.66
N ILE A 211 13.04 -3.21 5.70
CA ILE A 211 13.40 -3.55 7.07
C ILE A 211 12.14 -3.38 7.90
N SER A 212 11.72 -4.44 8.58
CA SER A 212 10.61 -4.33 9.54
C SER A 212 11.06 -3.56 10.77
N ALA A 213 10.14 -2.77 11.35
CA ALA A 213 10.32 -2.17 12.66
C ALA A 213 10.40 -3.25 13.74
N GLY A 214 11.62 -3.69 14.05
CA GLY A 214 11.95 -4.50 15.22
C GLY A 214 12.94 -3.74 16.09
N TYR A 215 12.42 -3.01 17.08
CA TYR A 215 13.00 -2.47 18.33
C TYR A 215 14.46 -1.95 18.44
N LYS A 216 15.33 -1.95 17.41
CA LYS A 216 16.69 -1.38 17.53
C LYS A 216 17.19 -0.68 16.25
N ASN A 217 17.35 0.64 16.34
CA ASN A 217 17.92 1.51 15.29
C ASN A 217 19.36 1.15 14.87
N TYR A 218 20.08 0.37 15.68
CA TYR A 218 21.52 0.20 15.48
C TYR A 218 21.87 -0.68 14.27
N PHE A 219 21.17 -1.81 14.09
CA PHE A 219 21.44 -2.71 12.97
C PHE A 219 21.25 -2.02 11.61
N THR A 220 20.20 -1.21 11.52
CA THR A 220 19.87 -0.51 10.28
C THR A 220 20.92 0.53 9.92
N HIS A 221 21.39 1.32 10.90
CA HIS A 221 22.41 2.33 10.67
C HIS A 221 23.82 1.76 10.51
N ALA A 222 24.22 0.79 11.32
CA ALA A 222 25.59 0.27 11.33
C ALA A 222 25.86 -0.74 10.20
N PHE A 223 24.86 -1.52 9.80
CA PHE A 223 25.03 -2.60 8.83
C PHE A 223 24.36 -2.30 7.48
N LEU A 224 23.03 -2.11 7.49
CA LEU A 224 22.28 -2.02 6.23
C LEU A 224 22.46 -0.69 5.51
N SER A 225 22.65 0.42 6.23
CA SER A 225 22.89 1.73 5.64
C SER A 225 24.18 1.74 4.79
N PRO A 226 25.36 1.31 5.29
CA PRO A 226 26.57 1.15 4.47
C PRO A 226 26.39 0.29 3.22
N ILE A 227 25.72 -0.86 3.34
CA ILE A 227 25.48 -1.77 2.21
C ILE A 227 24.56 -1.13 1.20
N SER A 228 23.48 -0.50 1.65
CA SER A 228 22.53 0.19 0.77
C SER A 228 23.22 1.33 0.04
N GLN A 229 24.05 2.11 0.74
CA GLN A 229 24.82 3.19 0.14
C GLN A 229 25.83 2.66 -0.89
N GLY A 230 26.55 1.58 -0.59
CA GLY A 230 27.45 0.96 -1.54
C GLY A 230 26.73 0.51 -2.81
N LEU A 231 25.55 -0.11 -2.69
CA LEU A 231 24.75 -0.54 -3.85
C LEU A 231 24.28 0.66 -4.70
N LEU A 232 23.85 1.74 -4.05
CA LEU A 232 23.46 2.98 -4.73
C LEU A 232 24.65 3.61 -5.49
N ASN A 233 25.83 3.65 -4.87
CA ASN A 233 27.05 4.15 -5.50
C ASN A 233 27.43 3.35 -6.76
N CYS A 234 27.11 2.05 -6.80
CA CYS A 234 27.39 1.18 -7.94
C CYS A 234 26.33 1.22 -9.05
N ALA A 235 25.18 1.86 -8.82
CA ALA A 235 24.02 1.79 -9.70
C ALA A 235 23.66 3.17 -10.30
N PRO A 236 24.51 3.76 -11.16
CA PRO A 236 24.26 5.09 -11.73
C PRO A 236 23.02 5.17 -12.63
N ASN A 237 22.53 4.01 -13.10
CA ASN A 237 21.35 3.88 -13.94
C ASN A 237 20.08 3.49 -13.16
N LEU A 238 20.09 3.58 -11.83
CA LEU A 238 18.94 3.26 -11.02
C LEU A 238 17.76 4.16 -11.40
N GLU A 239 16.61 3.54 -11.72
CA GLU A 239 15.39 4.22 -12.15
C GLU A 239 14.36 4.29 -11.01
N LYS A 240 14.38 3.29 -10.11
CA LYS A 240 13.44 3.15 -9.00
C LYS A 240 14.12 2.68 -7.71
N LEU A 241 13.81 3.36 -6.60
CA LEU A 241 14.23 2.99 -5.25
C LEU A 241 13.01 2.81 -4.34
N GLU A 242 12.87 1.65 -3.72
CA GLU A 242 11.94 1.40 -2.63
C GLU A 242 12.73 1.20 -1.34
N LEU A 243 12.53 2.03 -0.34
CA LEU A 243 13.26 2.00 0.91
C LEU A 243 12.26 2.03 2.07
N LYS A 244 12.14 0.93 2.79
CA LYS A 244 11.44 0.84 4.07
C LYS A 244 12.49 0.69 5.17
N ALA A 245 12.87 1.80 5.79
CA ALA A 245 14.01 1.91 6.70
C ALA A 245 13.92 3.18 7.57
N ASN A 246 14.92 3.39 8.44
CA ASN A 246 15.05 4.55 9.32
C ASN A 246 16.34 5.36 9.04
N PHE A 247 16.91 5.26 7.83
CA PHE A 247 18.10 5.99 7.42
C PHE A 247 17.90 6.68 6.06
N PHE A 248 18.76 7.66 5.76
CA PHE A 248 18.65 8.54 4.60
C PHE A 248 19.92 8.42 3.74
N PRO A 249 19.94 7.56 2.71
CA PRO A 249 21.11 7.41 1.85
C PRO A 249 21.35 8.65 0.98
N ASP A 250 22.59 8.83 0.52
CA ASP A 250 22.94 9.80 -0.52
C ASP A 250 22.56 9.25 -1.90
N LEU A 251 21.64 9.95 -2.58
CA LEU A 251 21.13 9.57 -3.90
C LEU A 251 21.86 10.24 -5.06
N THR A 252 22.89 11.05 -4.79
CA THR A 252 23.68 11.78 -5.81
C THR A 252 24.23 10.88 -6.93
N PRO A 253 24.64 9.61 -6.66
CA PRO A 253 25.08 8.70 -7.73
C PRO A 253 23.97 8.30 -8.70
N CYS A 254 22.70 8.31 -8.27
CA CYS A 254 21.55 7.75 -8.98
C CYS A 254 20.84 8.81 -9.85
N ARG A 255 21.54 9.44 -10.79
CA ARG A 255 21.03 10.57 -11.58
C ARG A 255 19.81 10.28 -12.46
N LYS A 256 19.48 9.00 -12.67
CA LYS A 256 18.31 8.55 -13.44
C LYS A 256 17.11 8.18 -12.56
N LEU A 257 17.21 8.38 -11.24
CA LEU A 257 16.17 7.99 -10.30
C LEU A 257 14.90 8.81 -10.55
N GLY A 258 13.88 8.15 -11.10
CA GLY A 258 12.59 8.75 -11.44
C GLY A 258 11.49 8.43 -10.43
N GLU A 259 11.63 7.34 -9.66
CA GLU A 259 10.65 6.89 -8.67
C GLU A 259 11.32 6.57 -7.34
N LEU A 260 10.87 7.24 -6.27
CA LEU A 260 11.29 6.99 -4.89
C LEU A 260 10.07 6.67 -4.04
N LYS A 261 10.09 5.50 -3.40
CA LYS A 261 9.17 5.14 -2.31
C LYS A 261 9.97 5.02 -1.03
N PHE A 262 9.70 5.90 -0.07
CA PHE A 262 10.34 5.92 1.23
C PHE A 262 9.28 5.70 2.31
N ASP A 263 9.40 4.59 3.02
CA ASP A 263 8.56 4.19 4.13
C ASP A 263 9.42 4.26 5.41
N TYR A 264 9.30 5.37 6.12
CA TYR A 264 10.07 5.61 7.34
C TYR A 264 9.49 4.82 8.49
N GLN A 265 10.33 4.00 9.13
CA GLN A 265 9.95 3.20 10.28
C GLN A 265 10.57 3.82 11.55
N GLN A 266 9.75 4.52 12.34
CA GLN A 266 10.18 5.04 13.62
C GLN A 266 10.27 3.89 14.64
N CYS A 267 11.36 3.83 15.39
CA CYS A 267 11.49 2.89 16.50
C CYS A 267 11.00 3.58 17.78
N GLU A 268 10.31 2.86 18.68
CA GLU A 268 9.73 3.42 19.92
C GLU A 268 10.72 4.18 20.82
N VAL A 269 12.03 3.89 20.70
CA VAL A 269 13.10 4.52 21.48
C VAL A 269 13.90 5.54 20.65
N SER A 270 13.49 5.83 19.41
CA SER A 270 14.27 6.67 18.50
C SER A 270 14.07 8.16 18.74
N ARG A 271 15.13 8.89 18.38
CA ARG A 271 15.18 10.34 18.20
C ARG A 271 14.00 10.86 17.36
N PRO A 272 13.68 12.16 17.48
CA PRO A 272 12.70 12.81 16.60
C PRO A 272 13.02 12.53 15.13
N PHE A 273 11.97 12.52 14.31
CA PHE A 273 12.09 12.33 12.86
C PHE A 273 13.08 13.35 12.27
N ASP A 274 14.10 12.86 11.58
CA ASP A 274 15.16 13.71 11.01
C ASP A 274 14.71 14.31 9.66
N ILE A 275 13.96 15.40 9.76
CA ILE A 275 13.52 16.25 8.64
C ILE A 275 14.73 16.66 7.77
N SER A 276 15.89 16.93 8.39
CA SER A 276 17.09 17.37 7.65
C SER A 276 17.67 16.25 6.79
N GLY A 277 17.66 15.01 7.30
CA GLY A 277 18.09 13.81 6.59
C GLY A 277 17.26 13.54 5.34
N ILE A 278 15.93 13.56 5.46
CA ILE A 278 15.04 13.37 4.30
C ILE A 278 15.16 14.51 3.28
N THR A 279 15.32 15.76 3.74
CA THR A 279 15.54 16.93 2.87
C THR A 279 16.79 16.75 2.03
N LYS A 280 17.91 16.43 2.68
CA LYS A 280 19.19 16.20 2.01
C LYS A 280 19.12 15.06 1.00
N MET A 281 18.47 13.94 1.36
CA MET A 281 18.29 12.80 0.47
C MET A 281 17.49 13.18 -0.79
N LEU A 282 16.40 13.94 -0.63
CA LEU A 282 15.55 14.34 -1.75
C LEU A 282 16.22 15.39 -2.64
N GLU A 283 17.00 16.30 -2.07
CA GLU A 283 17.75 17.30 -2.82
C GLU A 283 18.75 16.65 -3.80
N SER A 284 19.36 15.53 -3.43
CA SER A 284 20.25 14.76 -4.30
C SER A 284 19.59 14.18 -5.56
N CYS A 285 18.26 14.06 -5.60
CA CYS A 285 17.51 13.55 -6.76
C CYS A 285 16.45 14.55 -7.28
N ARG A 286 16.58 15.81 -6.88
CA ARG A 286 15.64 16.91 -7.18
C ARG A 286 15.22 16.98 -8.64
N ASP A 287 16.18 16.94 -9.55
CA ASP A 287 15.94 17.16 -10.97
C ASP A 287 15.46 15.90 -11.71
N SER A 288 15.70 14.71 -11.18
CA SER A 288 15.35 13.44 -11.86
C SER A 288 14.00 12.89 -11.41
N LEU A 289 13.57 13.20 -10.19
CA LEU A 289 12.44 12.57 -9.54
C LEU A 289 11.09 12.99 -10.16
N LYS A 290 10.29 11.99 -10.54
CA LYS A 290 8.95 12.17 -11.15
C LYS A 290 7.83 11.66 -10.26
N LYS A 291 8.12 10.64 -9.44
CA LYS A 291 7.18 10.01 -8.51
C LYS A 291 7.80 9.89 -7.13
N LEU A 292 7.11 10.40 -6.12
CA LEU A 292 7.52 10.34 -4.73
C LEU A 292 6.39 9.74 -3.88
N CYS A 293 6.70 8.72 -3.09
CA CYS A 293 5.82 8.17 -2.07
C CYS A 293 6.52 8.26 -0.71
N LEU A 294 5.93 8.99 0.24
CA LEU A 294 6.41 9.13 1.61
C LEU A 294 5.38 8.53 2.57
N ASP A 295 5.72 7.40 3.16
CA ASP A 295 4.93 6.73 4.21
C ASP A 295 5.71 6.84 5.53
N PHE A 296 5.02 6.99 6.66
CA PHE A 296 5.61 7.03 7.99
C PHE A 296 4.85 6.08 8.91
N HIS A 297 5.58 5.25 9.64
CA HIS A 297 5.03 4.35 10.65
C HIS A 297 5.76 4.61 11.97
N GLY A 298 5.06 5.22 12.92
CA GLY A 298 5.54 5.45 14.28
C GLY A 298 4.41 5.28 15.28
N ALA A 299 4.75 4.92 16.52
CA ALA A 299 3.78 4.65 17.58
C ALA A 299 3.27 5.93 18.28
N HIS A 300 3.95 7.06 18.08
CA HIS A 300 3.62 8.32 18.77
C HIS A 300 2.82 9.23 17.86
N TYR A 301 1.57 9.48 18.25
CA TYR A 301 0.59 10.27 17.49
C TYR A 301 0.63 11.77 17.81
N ASP A 302 1.45 12.20 18.76
CA ASP A 302 1.29 13.53 19.37
C ASP A 302 2.31 14.59 18.90
N GLU A 303 3.38 14.19 18.22
CA GLU A 303 4.36 15.16 17.70
C GLU A 303 4.09 15.49 16.23
N GLU A 304 3.72 16.74 15.97
CA GLU A 304 3.58 17.30 14.62
C GLU A 304 4.97 17.37 13.95
N ILE A 305 5.19 16.57 12.91
CA ILE A 305 6.43 16.64 12.11
C ILE A 305 6.19 17.60 10.96
N MET A 306 6.89 18.73 10.94
CA MET A 306 6.84 19.65 9.81
C MET A 306 7.38 18.97 8.54
N PHE A 307 6.59 18.99 7.47
CA PHE A 307 7.04 18.44 6.20
C PHE A 307 8.10 19.38 5.61
N PRO A 308 9.18 18.84 5.02
CA PRO A 308 10.17 19.71 4.42
C PRO A 308 9.61 20.48 3.23
N ASN A 309 10.12 21.69 3.02
CA ASN A 309 9.83 22.46 1.84
C ASN A 309 10.68 21.94 0.67
N PHE A 310 10.15 20.97 -0.09
CA PHE A 310 10.88 20.40 -1.22
C PHE A 310 10.60 21.17 -2.51
N ASP A 311 11.67 21.57 -3.19
CA ASP A 311 11.63 22.09 -4.55
C ASP A 311 11.89 20.93 -5.52
N LEU A 312 10.85 20.30 -6.06
CA LEU A 312 10.94 19.14 -6.95
C LEU A 312 10.26 19.47 -8.29
N PRO A 313 10.95 20.20 -9.19
CA PRO A 313 10.33 20.83 -10.36
C PRO A 313 9.81 19.84 -11.41
N ASN A 314 10.27 18.59 -11.35
CA ASN A 314 9.88 17.51 -12.26
C ASN A 314 8.90 16.50 -11.65
N LEU A 315 8.47 16.70 -10.40
CA LEU A 315 7.55 15.80 -9.73
C LEU A 315 6.15 15.89 -10.36
N THR A 316 5.62 14.75 -10.76
CA THR A 316 4.29 14.61 -11.38
C THR A 316 3.29 13.85 -10.50
N TYR A 317 3.82 13.02 -9.60
CA TYR A 317 3.05 12.19 -8.68
C TYR A 317 3.63 12.28 -7.28
N LEU A 318 2.80 12.64 -6.30
CA LEU A 318 3.15 12.69 -4.89
C LEU A 318 2.13 11.89 -4.08
N LYS A 319 2.62 10.94 -3.28
CA LYS A 319 1.83 10.25 -2.25
C LYS A 319 2.42 10.54 -0.87
N VAL A 320 1.61 10.99 0.08
CA VAL A 320 2.04 11.27 1.45
C VAL A 320 1.05 10.67 2.46
N HIS A 321 1.59 10.19 3.58
CA HIS A 321 0.81 9.75 4.73
C HIS A 321 0.80 10.84 5.82
N PRO A 322 -0.21 11.75 5.90
CA PRO A 322 -0.11 13.02 6.61
C PRO A 322 -0.38 12.91 8.12
N GLN A 323 -0.64 11.72 8.67
CA GLN A 323 -0.73 11.55 10.13
C GLN A 323 0.51 12.08 10.85
N SER A 324 1.64 12.12 10.14
CA SER A 324 2.90 12.58 10.67
C SER A 324 3.28 13.96 10.17
N TYR A 325 2.76 14.40 9.02
CA TYR A 325 3.35 15.53 8.28
C TYR A 325 2.45 16.75 8.18
N GLU A 326 2.99 17.92 8.52
CA GLU A 326 2.40 19.22 8.18
C GLU A 326 2.91 19.69 6.82
N ILE A 327 2.09 19.52 5.79
CA ILE A 327 2.42 19.90 4.41
C ILE A 327 1.89 21.31 4.12
N GLU A 328 2.13 22.25 5.03
CA GLU A 328 1.55 23.60 4.90
C GLU A 328 2.07 24.28 3.63
N GLU A 329 3.36 24.60 3.58
CA GLU A 329 3.93 25.38 2.47
C GLU A 329 4.44 24.51 1.32
N SER A 330 4.62 23.21 1.51
CA SER A 330 5.33 22.37 0.54
C SER A 330 4.51 22.03 -0.72
N LEU A 331 3.18 22.14 -0.66
CA LEU A 331 2.28 21.89 -1.80
C LEU A 331 1.95 23.17 -2.58
N ASN A 332 2.92 24.05 -2.74
CA ASN A 332 2.74 25.23 -3.58
C ASN A 332 3.18 24.93 -5.03
N ILE A 333 2.50 25.57 -5.98
CA ILE A 333 2.76 25.41 -7.42
C ILE A 333 4.15 25.90 -7.84
N THR A 334 4.81 26.75 -7.04
CA THR A 334 6.17 27.23 -7.32
C THR A 334 7.19 26.10 -7.16
N ASN A 335 7.01 25.28 -6.13
CA ASN A 335 7.94 24.21 -5.76
C ASN A 335 7.63 22.89 -6.47
N LEU A 336 6.35 22.65 -6.81
CA LEU A 336 5.86 21.45 -7.47
C LEU A 336 5.08 21.75 -8.77
N PRO A 337 5.63 22.54 -9.71
CA PRO A 337 4.89 23.10 -10.86
C PRO A 337 4.30 22.06 -11.82
N LYS A 338 4.81 20.82 -11.82
CA LYS A 338 4.35 19.72 -12.69
C LYS A 338 3.49 18.69 -11.96
N LEU A 339 3.19 18.91 -10.68
CA LEU A 339 2.42 17.97 -9.89
C LEU A 339 0.99 17.91 -10.41
N THR A 340 0.60 16.74 -10.88
CA THR A 340 -0.73 16.48 -11.47
C THR A 340 -1.51 15.45 -10.66
N HIS A 341 -0.81 14.52 -10.00
CA HIS A 341 -1.40 13.45 -9.21
C HIS A 341 -0.98 13.60 -7.76
N PHE A 342 -1.95 13.72 -6.87
CA PHE A 342 -1.72 13.84 -5.44
C PHE A 342 -2.51 12.79 -4.68
N SER A 343 -1.84 12.05 -3.80
CA SER A 343 -2.46 11.02 -2.98
C SER A 343 -2.16 11.25 -1.50
N LEU A 344 -3.21 11.23 -0.69
CA LEU A 344 -3.16 11.39 0.75
C LEU A 344 -3.70 10.12 1.41
N PHE A 345 -2.94 9.57 2.36
CA PHE A 345 -3.40 8.46 3.19
C PHE A 345 -3.32 8.86 4.65
N SER A 346 -4.45 9.14 5.28
CA SER A 346 -4.53 9.46 6.70
C SER A 346 -5.46 8.48 7.39
N GLY A 347 -5.10 8.03 8.58
CA GLY A 347 -6.10 7.44 9.49
C GLY A 347 -6.88 8.51 10.27
N ALA A 348 -6.62 9.81 10.08
CA ALA A 348 -7.32 10.90 10.74
C ALA A 348 -8.60 11.32 10.00
N ASN A 349 -9.43 12.14 10.67
CA ASN A 349 -10.60 12.76 10.05
C ASN A 349 -10.19 13.61 8.83
N ILE A 350 -10.96 13.53 7.74
CA ILE A 350 -10.77 14.36 6.55
C ILE A 350 -10.75 15.86 6.86
N SER A 351 -11.59 16.32 7.79
CA SER A 351 -11.60 17.74 8.20
C SER A 351 -10.25 18.16 8.81
N VAL A 352 -9.70 17.35 9.71
CA VAL A 352 -8.38 17.55 10.33
C VAL A 352 -7.28 17.54 9.28
N MET A 353 -7.36 16.61 8.32
CA MET A 353 -6.42 16.54 7.21
C MET A 353 -6.45 17.82 6.36
N ILE A 354 -7.63 18.30 5.97
CA ILE A 354 -7.79 19.48 5.10
C ILE A 354 -7.24 20.75 5.74
N ARG A 355 -7.37 20.90 7.07
CA ARG A 355 -6.91 22.11 7.77
C ARG A 355 -5.42 22.38 7.63
N LYS A 356 -4.61 21.34 7.43
CA LYS A 356 -3.15 21.45 7.26
C LYS A 356 -2.74 22.03 5.90
N TYR A 357 -3.69 22.32 5.02
CA TYR A 357 -3.42 22.85 3.68
C TYR A 357 -3.99 24.26 3.54
N HIS A 358 -3.13 25.18 3.13
CA HIS A 358 -3.47 26.60 3.00
C HIS A 358 -3.25 27.15 1.59
N PHE A 359 -2.49 26.44 0.74
CA PHE A 359 -2.13 26.91 -0.59
C PHE A 359 -2.91 26.18 -1.68
N CYS A 360 -3.46 26.97 -2.61
CA CYS A 360 -4.10 26.47 -3.80
C CYS A 360 -3.06 25.91 -4.78
N HIS A 361 -3.32 24.72 -5.31
CA HIS A 361 -2.51 24.06 -6.33
C HIS A 361 -3.35 23.69 -7.56
N ALA A 362 -3.46 24.65 -8.48
CA ALA A 362 -4.24 24.52 -9.71
C ALA A 362 -3.70 23.50 -10.74
N GLY A 363 -2.53 22.89 -10.51
CA GLY A 363 -1.97 21.85 -11.38
C GLY A 363 -2.45 20.43 -11.08
N ILE A 364 -3.04 20.18 -9.90
CA ILE A 364 -3.48 18.82 -9.50
C ILE A 364 -4.80 18.50 -10.20
N THR A 365 -4.78 17.50 -11.06
CA THR A 365 -5.93 17.02 -11.83
C THR A 365 -6.46 15.67 -11.33
N SER A 366 -5.63 14.91 -10.61
CA SER A 366 -5.99 13.61 -10.01
C SER A 366 -5.72 13.64 -8.50
N LEU A 367 -6.76 13.42 -7.70
CA LEU A 367 -6.71 13.46 -6.24
C LEU A 367 -7.18 12.12 -5.67
N ASN A 368 -6.31 11.45 -4.90
CA ASN A 368 -6.62 10.20 -4.23
C ASN A 368 -6.56 10.37 -2.72
N LEU A 369 -7.72 10.43 -2.07
CA LEU A 369 -7.86 10.59 -0.63
C LEU A 369 -8.19 9.25 0.00
N GLN A 370 -7.39 8.83 0.96
CA GLN A 370 -7.73 7.77 1.89
C GLN A 370 -7.75 8.37 3.30
N CYS A 371 -8.91 8.37 3.94
CA CYS A 371 -9.14 9.03 5.22
C CYS A 371 -10.07 8.21 6.09
N SER A 372 -10.09 8.51 7.39
CA SER A 372 -11.12 7.99 8.30
C SER A 372 -12.15 9.08 8.59
N TYR A 373 -13.34 8.70 9.08
CA TYR A 373 -14.30 9.61 9.70
C TYR A 373 -14.64 9.09 11.09
N TYR A 374 -14.51 9.96 12.09
CA TYR A 374 -14.85 9.68 13.49
C TYR A 374 -15.96 10.65 13.90
N PRO A 375 -17.19 10.17 14.18
CA PRO A 375 -18.30 11.03 14.60
C PRO A 375 -18.04 11.74 15.93
N GLU A 376 -17.22 11.13 16.80
CA GLU A 376 -17.00 11.53 18.20
C GLU A 376 -15.90 12.58 18.39
N VAL A 377 -14.95 12.69 17.44
CA VAL A 377 -13.73 13.47 17.61
C VAL A 377 -13.89 14.85 16.94
N ASP A 378 -14.22 15.85 17.76
CA ASP A 378 -14.17 17.30 17.50
C ASP A 378 -15.00 17.84 16.31
N ASN A 379 -16.33 17.81 16.47
CA ASN A 379 -17.28 18.52 15.61
C ASN A 379 -17.34 20.05 15.85
N HIS A 380 -16.46 20.63 16.69
CA HIS A 380 -16.56 22.03 17.11
C HIS A 380 -16.04 23.09 16.11
N TYR A 381 -15.70 22.69 14.88
CA TYR A 381 -14.98 23.55 13.94
C TYR A 381 -15.74 23.70 12.62
N GLU A 382 -16.83 24.47 12.67
CA GLU A 382 -17.89 24.54 11.65
C GLU A 382 -17.57 25.35 10.36
N GLN A 383 -16.31 25.66 10.00
CA GLN A 383 -16.05 26.65 8.92
C GLN A 383 -15.04 26.30 7.82
N ASP A 384 -14.47 25.10 7.80
CA ASP A 384 -13.28 24.82 6.97
C ASP A 384 -13.50 23.95 5.73
N GLU A 385 -14.71 23.47 5.47
CA GLU A 385 -14.96 22.46 4.43
C GLU A 385 -14.96 23.02 3.00
N ALA A 386 -15.31 24.30 2.82
CA ALA A 386 -15.18 24.98 1.53
C ALA A 386 -13.71 25.08 1.04
N LYS A 387 -12.73 24.66 1.85
CA LYS A 387 -11.31 24.74 1.50
C LYS A 387 -10.90 23.76 0.42
N LEU A 388 -11.41 22.53 0.36
CA LEU A 388 -10.74 21.51 -0.48
C LEU A 388 -10.85 21.75 -2.00
N ILE A 389 -12.02 22.15 -2.50
CA ILE A 389 -12.17 22.53 -3.90
C ILE A 389 -11.33 23.77 -4.22
N ASN A 390 -11.29 24.72 -3.29
CA ASN A 390 -10.49 25.93 -3.45
C ASN A 390 -8.98 25.62 -3.42
N LEU A 391 -8.56 24.58 -2.69
CA LEU A 391 -7.18 24.10 -2.66
C LEU A 391 -6.81 23.41 -3.98
N PHE A 392 -7.71 22.60 -4.55
CA PHE A 392 -7.43 21.83 -5.78
C PHE A 392 -8.51 22.05 -6.84
N PRO A 393 -8.58 23.25 -7.47
CA PRO A 393 -9.68 23.62 -8.34
C PRO A 393 -9.69 22.88 -9.69
N ALA A 394 -8.57 22.26 -10.08
CA ALA A 394 -8.41 21.57 -11.37
C ALA A 394 -8.64 20.06 -11.30
N VAL A 395 -9.12 19.51 -10.17
CA VAL A 395 -9.37 18.08 -10.02
C VAL A 395 -10.46 17.62 -10.98
N GLU A 396 -10.11 16.68 -11.85
CA GLU A 396 -11.00 16.03 -12.81
C GLU A 396 -11.21 14.54 -12.48
N GLU A 397 -10.27 13.96 -11.73
CA GLU A 397 -10.31 12.59 -11.22
C GLU A 397 -10.22 12.59 -9.70
N LEU A 398 -11.26 12.11 -9.03
CA LEU A 398 -11.28 11.93 -7.58
C LEU A 398 -11.37 10.45 -7.24
N LYS A 399 -10.41 9.94 -6.47
CA LYS A 399 -10.52 8.67 -5.78
C LYS A 399 -10.67 8.92 -4.28
N LEU A 400 -11.78 8.50 -3.69
CA LEU A 400 -12.02 8.65 -2.25
C LEU A 400 -12.17 7.26 -1.63
N ASN A 401 -11.28 6.90 -0.71
CA ASN A 401 -11.39 5.73 0.16
C ASN A 401 -11.67 6.24 1.58
N LEU A 402 -12.94 6.26 1.98
CA LEU A 402 -13.38 6.78 3.26
C LEU A 402 -13.68 5.63 4.22
N ALA A 403 -12.90 5.51 5.28
CA ALA A 403 -13.12 4.57 6.37
C ALA A 403 -14.00 5.22 7.45
N ILE A 404 -15.27 4.83 7.58
CA ILE A 404 -16.10 5.30 8.70
C ILE A 404 -15.81 4.41 9.89
N VAL A 405 -15.24 5.00 10.94
CA VAL A 405 -14.84 4.30 12.16
C VAL A 405 -15.70 4.81 13.30
N VAL A 406 -16.49 3.91 13.88
CA VAL A 406 -17.29 4.18 15.07
C VAL A 406 -16.74 3.30 16.18
N ASP A 407 -16.04 3.89 17.14
CA ASP A 407 -15.32 3.18 18.19
C ASP A 407 -15.90 3.49 19.57
N LYS A 408 -16.71 2.55 20.10
CA LYS A 408 -17.30 2.66 21.44
C LYS A 408 -16.29 2.40 22.57
N ASP A 409 -15.14 1.81 22.29
CA ASP A 409 -14.21 1.31 23.32
C ASP A 409 -13.02 2.22 23.56
N TYR A 410 -12.64 3.08 22.61
CA TYR A 410 -11.54 4.03 22.83
C TYR A 410 -11.82 4.99 24.00
N PHE A 411 -13.11 5.24 24.26
CA PHE A 411 -13.57 5.94 25.45
C PHE A 411 -13.97 4.93 26.52
N TYR A 412 -12.99 4.29 27.16
CA TYR A 412 -13.16 3.42 28.34
C TYR A 412 -13.81 4.11 29.56
N TYR A 413 -14.26 5.35 29.41
CA TYR A 413 -15.05 6.07 30.41
C TYR A 413 -16.54 5.79 30.14
N ASP A 414 -17.18 5.21 31.15
CA ASP A 414 -18.55 4.68 31.31
C ASP A 414 -19.74 5.58 30.86
N SER A 415 -19.53 6.58 30.02
CA SER A 415 -20.61 7.34 29.39
C SER A 415 -21.09 6.56 28.18
N GLY A 416 -22.25 5.91 28.28
CA GLY A 416 -22.91 5.21 27.18
C GLY A 416 -23.19 6.11 25.99
N PHE A 417 -22.18 6.32 25.15
CA PHE A 417 -22.25 7.15 23.96
C PHE A 417 -23.20 6.48 22.96
N VAL A 418 -24.25 7.21 22.63
CA VAL A 418 -25.20 6.86 21.57
C VAL A 418 -24.93 7.87 20.47
N ALA A 419 -24.45 7.39 19.32
CA ALA A 419 -24.28 8.26 18.16
C ALA A 419 -25.62 8.90 17.82
N HIS A 420 -25.67 10.22 17.87
CA HIS A 420 -26.84 11.00 17.51
C HIS A 420 -26.80 11.33 16.02
N ASP A 421 -27.95 11.55 15.38
CA ASP A 421 -28.01 11.90 13.95
C ASP A 421 -27.17 13.16 13.62
N ALA A 422 -27.02 14.07 14.59
CA ALA A 422 -26.15 15.24 14.49
C ALA A 422 -24.68 14.89 14.22
N ASP A 423 -24.22 13.72 14.67
CA ASP A 423 -22.83 13.28 14.53
C ASP A 423 -22.49 12.87 13.09
N PHE A 424 -23.49 12.68 12.23
CA PHE A 424 -23.31 12.40 10.80
C PHE A 424 -23.63 13.60 9.90
N LEU A 425 -24.05 14.73 10.48
CA LEU A 425 -24.25 15.96 9.73
C LEU A 425 -22.93 16.43 9.11
N LEU A 426 -21.83 16.39 9.87
CA LEU A 426 -20.51 16.77 9.36
C LEU A 426 -20.03 15.84 8.23
N LEU A 427 -20.26 14.53 8.33
CA LEU A 427 -20.01 13.60 7.23
C LEU A 427 -20.79 13.99 5.97
N THR A 428 -22.06 14.34 6.13
CA THR A 428 -22.93 14.80 5.04
C THR A 428 -22.37 16.06 4.40
N GLU A 429 -21.99 17.06 5.21
CA GLU A 429 -21.46 18.35 4.76
C GLU A 429 -20.09 18.22 4.10
N THR A 430 -19.20 17.43 4.70
CA THR A 430 -17.91 17.06 4.12
C THR A 430 -18.10 16.43 2.75
N LEU A 431 -18.91 15.38 2.61
CA LEU A 431 -19.15 14.73 1.31
C LEU A 431 -19.82 15.69 0.33
N ARG A 432 -20.75 16.52 0.80
CA ARG A 432 -21.41 17.57 0.02
C ARG A 432 -20.40 18.57 -0.54
N SER A 433 -19.41 18.94 0.26
CA SER A 433 -18.35 19.86 -0.12
C SER A 433 -17.48 19.31 -1.25
N LEU A 434 -17.32 17.99 -1.38
CA LEU A 434 -16.57 17.37 -2.48
C LEU A 434 -17.34 17.44 -3.81
N GLY A 435 -18.65 17.65 -3.78
CA GLY A 435 -19.51 17.66 -4.96
C GLY A 435 -19.41 18.90 -5.85
N GLY A 436 -18.67 19.92 -5.42
CA GLY A 436 -18.45 21.13 -6.21
C GLY A 436 -17.34 21.01 -7.26
N TRP A 437 -16.57 19.91 -7.29
CA TRP A 437 -15.73 19.63 -8.45
C TRP A 437 -16.61 19.25 -9.64
N GLY A 438 -16.43 19.95 -10.76
CA GLY A 438 -17.00 19.56 -12.05
C GLY A 438 -16.21 18.38 -12.63
N LEU A 439 -16.24 17.22 -11.95
CA LEU A 439 -15.47 16.02 -12.29
C LEU A 439 -15.81 15.58 -13.72
N ALA A 440 -14.97 15.99 -14.68
CA ALA A 440 -15.22 15.79 -16.10
C ALA A 440 -14.93 14.34 -16.55
N CYS A 441 -14.04 13.65 -15.84
CA CYS A 441 -13.48 12.38 -16.29
C CYS A 441 -14.04 11.19 -15.48
N ARG A 442 -13.82 11.18 -14.16
CA ARG A 442 -14.15 10.01 -13.32
C ARG A 442 -14.15 10.35 -11.83
N ALA A 443 -15.05 9.72 -11.07
CA ALA A 443 -14.94 9.67 -9.62
C ALA A 443 -15.02 8.22 -9.15
N ASP A 444 -14.03 7.72 -8.42
CA ASP A 444 -14.08 6.39 -7.82
C ASP A 444 -14.19 6.54 -6.31
N VAL A 445 -15.36 6.24 -5.75
CA VAL A 445 -15.62 6.41 -4.32
C VAL A 445 -15.82 5.05 -3.65
N GLU A 446 -14.84 4.65 -2.87
CA GLU A 446 -14.91 3.48 -2.00
C GLU A 446 -15.17 3.95 -0.57
N ILE A 447 -16.24 3.46 0.03
CA ILE A 447 -16.58 3.73 1.42
C ILE A 447 -16.45 2.42 2.18
N GLU A 448 -15.48 2.36 3.08
CA GLU A 448 -15.24 1.22 3.93
C GLU A 448 -15.85 1.50 5.30
N LEU A 449 -16.82 0.69 5.69
CA LEU A 449 -17.40 0.74 7.03
C LEU A 449 -16.57 -0.19 7.92
N LYS A 450 -15.66 0.39 8.71
CA LYS A 450 -14.81 -0.34 9.66
C LYS A 450 -15.43 -0.28 11.05
N TRP A 451 -15.85 -1.44 11.55
CA TRP A 451 -16.46 -1.58 12.87
C TRP A 451 -15.49 -2.30 13.80
N LEU A 452 -15.17 -1.69 14.93
CA LEU A 452 -14.19 -2.25 15.85
C LEU A 452 -14.79 -3.26 16.85
N ARG A 453 -16.13 -3.37 17.01
CA ARG A 453 -16.80 -4.43 17.82
C ARG A 453 -18.34 -4.52 17.65
N GLU A 454 -18.92 -5.65 18.10
CA GLU A 454 -20.26 -6.22 17.78
C GLU A 454 -21.54 -5.50 18.30
N ARG A 455 -21.61 -4.16 18.48
CA ARG A 455 -22.85 -3.55 19.06
C ARG A 455 -23.28 -2.21 18.44
N TYR A 456 -23.62 -2.22 17.15
CA TYR A 456 -24.39 -1.14 16.55
C TYR A 456 -25.78 -1.61 16.15
N SER A 457 -26.75 -0.75 16.41
CA SER A 457 -28.13 -0.92 16.00
C SER A 457 -28.27 -0.66 14.50
N TYR A 458 -29.27 -1.28 13.88
CA TYR A 458 -29.62 -1.02 12.48
C TYR A 458 -29.92 0.46 12.20
N LYS A 459 -30.35 1.21 13.21
CA LYS A 459 -30.62 2.64 13.09
C LYS A 459 -29.34 3.45 12.85
N GLU A 460 -28.24 3.12 13.52
CA GLU A 460 -26.96 3.82 13.32
C GLU A 460 -26.42 3.56 11.90
N LEU A 461 -26.56 2.34 11.38
CA LEU A 461 -26.21 2.02 9.99
C LEU A 461 -27.07 2.79 8.98
N ASP A 462 -28.37 2.94 9.25
CA ASP A 462 -29.26 3.74 8.42
C ASP A 462 -28.86 5.21 8.42
N SER A 463 -28.59 5.79 9.59
CA SER A 463 -28.15 7.18 9.71
C SER A 463 -26.83 7.43 8.97
N VAL A 464 -25.86 6.52 9.06
CA VAL A 464 -24.60 6.59 8.29
C VAL A 464 -24.88 6.51 6.79
N GLY A 465 -25.67 5.52 6.36
CA GLY A 465 -26.03 5.33 4.95
C GLY A 465 -26.74 6.55 4.38
N ALA A 466 -27.73 7.09 5.10
CA ALA A 466 -28.49 8.28 4.74
C ALA A 466 -27.58 9.51 4.65
N ALA A 467 -26.70 9.73 5.63
CA ALA A 467 -25.75 10.84 5.64
C ALA A 467 -24.80 10.81 4.44
N ILE A 468 -24.25 9.63 4.13
CA ILE A 468 -23.40 9.43 2.95
C ILE A 468 -24.16 9.82 1.67
N LEU A 469 -25.34 9.24 1.48
CA LEU A 469 -26.11 9.40 0.25
C LEU A 469 -26.61 10.84 0.09
N GLU A 470 -27.04 11.48 1.18
CA GLU A 470 -27.44 12.90 1.18
C GLU A 470 -26.24 13.84 0.93
N GLY A 471 -25.04 13.49 1.42
CA GLY A 471 -23.83 14.25 1.12
C GLY A 471 -23.46 14.16 -0.36
N LEU A 472 -23.57 12.96 -0.94
CA LEU A 472 -23.26 12.73 -2.36
C LEU A 472 -24.29 13.34 -3.32
N ARG A 473 -25.51 13.59 -2.85
CA ARG A 473 -26.62 14.14 -3.65
C ARG A 473 -26.29 15.46 -4.36
N THR A 474 -25.33 16.22 -3.84
CA THR A 474 -24.92 17.52 -4.41
C THR A 474 -23.85 17.43 -5.48
N TRP A 475 -23.29 16.24 -5.75
CA TRP A 475 -22.28 16.04 -6.77
C TRP A 475 -22.93 16.29 -8.13
N LYS A 476 -22.62 17.46 -8.69
CA LYS A 476 -23.60 18.29 -9.41
C LYS A 476 -23.79 17.92 -10.88
N VAL A 477 -24.12 16.66 -11.14
CA VAL A 477 -24.69 16.24 -12.44
C VAL A 477 -26.07 15.57 -12.31
N LEU A 478 -26.73 15.75 -11.15
CA LEU A 478 -27.99 15.07 -10.88
C LEU A 478 -29.26 15.85 -11.26
N TRP A 479 -29.22 17.15 -11.53
CA TRP A 479 -30.45 17.96 -11.35
C TRP A 479 -31.06 18.60 -12.59
N GLY A 480 -30.39 18.59 -13.75
CA GLY A 480 -31.00 19.08 -15.00
C GLY A 480 -32.24 18.29 -15.43
N GLU A 481 -32.27 16.98 -15.15
CA GLU A 481 -33.38 16.09 -15.53
C GLU A 481 -34.28 15.67 -14.34
N PHE A 482 -33.80 15.79 -13.10
CA PHE A 482 -34.56 15.35 -11.91
C PHE A 482 -35.69 16.32 -11.55
N ASP A 483 -35.52 17.63 -11.72
CA ASP A 483 -36.61 18.61 -11.54
C ASP A 483 -37.71 18.42 -12.59
N VAL A 484 -37.33 18.10 -13.83
CA VAL A 484 -38.30 17.76 -14.91
C VAL A 484 -39.06 16.47 -14.58
N TRP A 485 -38.41 15.51 -13.93
CA TRP A 485 -39.00 14.24 -13.54
C TRP A 485 -39.91 14.35 -12.30
N LEU A 486 -39.51 15.06 -11.24
CA LEU A 486 -40.37 15.36 -10.08
C LEU A 486 -41.60 16.18 -10.49
N THR A 487 -41.43 17.13 -11.43
CA THR A 487 -42.55 17.89 -12.00
C THR A 487 -43.49 16.98 -12.79
N LYS A 488 -42.97 15.99 -13.53
CA LYS A 488 -43.79 14.99 -14.25
C LYS A 488 -44.52 14.02 -13.32
N ILE A 489 -43.91 13.57 -12.23
CA ILE A 489 -44.56 12.68 -11.25
C ILE A 489 -45.61 13.44 -10.44
N GLY A 490 -45.33 14.68 -10.03
CA GLY A 490 -46.33 15.55 -9.39
C GLY A 490 -47.54 15.85 -10.29
N GLN A 491 -47.39 15.76 -11.61
CA GLN A 491 -48.47 15.90 -12.59
C GLN A 491 -49.18 14.59 -12.95
N GLN A 492 -48.57 13.42 -12.69
CA GLN A 492 -49.11 12.11 -13.07
C GLN A 492 -49.72 11.31 -11.91
N MET A 493 -49.59 11.76 -10.66
CA MET A 493 -50.30 11.15 -9.53
C MET A 493 -51.81 11.50 -9.56
N PRO A 494 -52.72 10.52 -9.51
CA PRO A 494 -54.14 10.80 -9.36
C PRO A 494 -54.41 11.39 -7.97
N LYS A 495 -55.04 12.58 -7.93
CA LYS A 495 -55.54 13.21 -6.70
C LYS A 495 -56.56 12.27 -6.03
N LYS A 496 -56.11 11.40 -5.14
CA LYS A 496 -56.98 10.68 -4.20
C LYS A 496 -57.16 11.51 -2.93
N SER A 497 -58.39 11.42 -2.42
CA SER A 497 -59.07 12.26 -1.44
C SER A 497 -58.23 12.95 -0.36
N THR A 498 -58.37 14.27 -0.35
CA THR A 498 -58.17 15.18 0.78
C THR A 498 -59.10 14.85 1.94
N SER A 499 -58.57 14.31 3.05
CA SER A 499 -59.17 14.53 4.38
C SER A 499 -58.23 14.32 5.59
N GLU A 500 -56.91 14.09 5.42
CA GLU A 500 -55.98 13.93 6.56
C GLU A 500 -54.60 14.55 6.31
N VAL A 501 -54.55 15.80 5.80
CA VAL A 501 -53.28 16.55 5.63
C VAL A 501 -53.31 17.95 6.27
N ASP A 502 -54.39 18.33 6.96
CA ASP A 502 -54.51 19.68 7.56
C ASP A 502 -53.96 19.81 9.00
N HIS A 503 -53.21 18.83 9.50
CA HIS A 503 -52.64 18.87 10.86
C HIS A 503 -51.12 18.72 10.98
N LEU A 504 -50.39 18.69 9.86
CA LEU A 504 -48.92 18.63 9.87
C LEU A 504 -48.31 19.71 8.97
N LEU A 505 -48.56 20.97 9.30
CA LEU A 505 -47.75 22.14 8.92
C LEU A 505 -48.31 23.39 9.63
N PRO A 506 -47.63 23.87 10.69
CA PRO A 506 -47.27 25.29 10.65
C PRO A 506 -45.86 25.48 11.17
N HIS A 507 -44.98 26.02 10.33
CA HIS A 507 -43.91 26.97 10.69
C HIS A 507 -42.96 27.11 9.50
N PHE A 508 -43.36 27.88 8.48
CA PHE A 508 -42.43 28.63 7.63
C PHE A 508 -43.26 29.68 6.89
N SER A 509 -43.43 30.85 7.51
CA SER A 509 -43.95 32.05 6.86
C SER A 509 -42.94 33.17 7.00
N GLU A 510 -42.34 33.52 5.87
CA GLU A 510 -41.92 34.87 5.46
C GLU A 510 -41.34 35.81 6.52
N GLY A 511 -40.02 35.75 6.70
CA GLY A 511 -39.23 36.86 7.24
C GLY A 511 -38.78 37.81 6.14
N LYS A 512 -39.59 38.82 5.81
CA LYS A 512 -39.19 39.97 4.98
C LYS A 512 -38.15 40.81 5.74
N LEU A 513 -36.89 40.77 5.30
CA LEU A 513 -35.84 41.67 5.77
C LEU A 513 -35.99 43.06 5.13
N SER A 514 -36.37 44.02 5.97
CA SER A 514 -36.41 45.44 5.67
C SER A 514 -35.00 46.02 5.50
N HIS A 515 -34.79 46.74 4.40
CA HIS A 515 -33.59 47.55 4.15
C HIS A 515 -33.48 48.72 5.15
N GLY A 516 -32.59 48.58 6.13
CA GLY A 516 -32.16 49.67 7.01
C GLY A 516 -31.02 50.46 6.37
N LYS A 517 -31.32 51.70 5.96
CA LYS A 517 -30.41 52.68 5.39
C LYS A 517 -29.60 53.32 6.52
N ILE A 518 -28.30 53.01 6.64
CA ILE A 518 -27.40 53.70 7.59
C ILE A 518 -26.78 54.92 6.90
N VAL A 519 -26.94 56.06 7.55
CA VAL A 519 -26.41 57.37 7.20
C VAL A 519 -25.02 57.51 7.82
N GLU A 520 -23.97 57.61 7.01
CA GLU A 520 -22.66 58.08 7.47
C GLU A 520 -22.62 59.61 7.42
N LYS A 521 -22.43 60.24 8.59
CA LYS A 521 -21.98 61.63 8.74
C LYS A 521 -20.55 61.60 9.28
N GLY A 522 -19.63 62.22 8.53
CA GLY A 522 -18.25 62.39 8.93
C GLY A 522 -17.99 63.63 9.79
N THR A 523 -16.88 63.58 10.51
CA THR A 523 -16.02 64.64 11.07
C THR A 523 -14.76 63.90 11.55
N GLY A 524 -13.49 64.21 11.30
CA GLY A 524 -12.81 65.42 10.88
C GLY A 524 -11.63 65.68 11.83
N ILE A 525 -10.41 65.70 11.26
CA ILE A 525 -9.20 66.50 11.66
C ILE A 525 -8.10 65.82 12.53
N PRO A 526 -6.79 66.12 12.27
CA PRO A 526 -5.67 65.18 12.36
C PRO A 526 -4.65 65.50 13.48
N ASN A 527 -3.66 64.63 13.70
CA ASN A 527 -2.37 65.06 14.24
C ASN A 527 -1.15 64.27 13.76
N LYS A 528 -0.02 64.99 13.72
CA LYS A 528 1.29 64.68 13.13
C LYS A 528 2.25 63.97 14.10
N ASP A 529 3.39 63.55 13.54
CA ASP A 529 4.67 63.10 14.16
C ASP A 529 4.74 61.60 14.53
N ALA A 530 5.72 60.77 14.16
CA ALA A 530 7.00 60.92 13.45
C ALA A 530 7.58 59.53 13.01
N ALA A 531 8.58 59.60 12.10
CA ALA A 531 9.68 58.65 11.81
C ALA A 531 9.48 57.44 10.84
N PRO A 532 10.52 57.08 10.05
CA PRO A 532 10.35 56.56 8.70
C PRO A 532 10.41 55.02 8.65
N LYS A 533 9.35 54.39 8.11
CA LYS A 533 9.41 52.99 7.66
C LYS A 533 9.69 52.96 6.16
N LYS A 534 10.80 52.31 5.79
CA LYS A 534 11.07 51.86 4.42
C LYS A 534 9.96 50.90 4.02
N VAL A 535 9.06 51.36 3.15
CA VAL A 535 8.06 50.50 2.52
C VAL A 535 8.60 50.08 1.16
N PHE A 536 8.86 48.78 1.03
CA PHE A 536 9.01 48.12 -0.27
C PHE A 536 7.66 48.22 -1.00
N ALA A 537 7.65 48.94 -2.11
CA ALA A 537 6.51 49.00 -3.00
C ALA A 537 6.37 47.64 -3.70
N TYR A 538 5.45 46.79 -3.23
CA TYR A 538 4.87 45.75 -4.05
C TYR A 538 3.96 46.42 -5.08
N GLY A 539 4.44 46.52 -6.31
CA GLY A 539 3.62 46.94 -7.45
C GLY A 539 2.53 45.91 -7.69
N PHE A 540 1.29 46.25 -7.34
CA PHE A 540 0.12 45.56 -7.87
C PHE A 540 0.08 45.78 -9.39
N SER A 541 0.53 44.77 -10.12
CA SER A 541 0.26 44.65 -11.56
C SER A 541 -1.23 44.42 -11.76
N LYS A 542 -2.00 45.51 -11.88
CA LYS A 542 -3.27 45.51 -12.61
C LYS A 542 -2.92 45.38 -14.09
N ASN A 543 -2.76 44.16 -14.60
CA ASN A 543 -2.99 43.78 -16.00
C ASN A 543 -2.59 42.31 -16.24
N ARG A 544 -3.51 41.39 -15.94
CA ARG A 544 -3.79 40.20 -16.77
C ARG A 544 -5.25 39.85 -16.54
N ARG A 545 -6.09 40.18 -17.53
CA ARG A 545 -7.39 39.51 -17.66
C ARG A 545 -7.09 38.01 -17.83
N PRO A 546 -7.81 37.10 -17.17
CA PRO A 546 -7.72 35.69 -17.54
C PRO A 546 -8.13 35.60 -19.01
N ASP A 547 -7.23 35.08 -19.83
CA ASP A 547 -7.57 34.67 -21.18
C ASP A 547 -8.75 33.71 -21.10
N LYS A 548 -9.64 33.89 -22.07
CA LYS A 548 -10.94 33.23 -22.23
C LYS A 548 -10.90 31.78 -21.73
N ILE A 549 -11.78 31.49 -20.78
CA ILE A 549 -12.30 30.13 -20.55
C ILE A 549 -12.68 29.57 -21.93
N PRO A 550 -12.24 28.36 -22.30
CA PRO A 550 -12.68 27.73 -23.54
C PRO A 550 -14.21 27.72 -23.52
N VAL A 551 -14.83 28.38 -24.51
CA VAL A 551 -16.27 28.25 -24.73
C VAL A 551 -16.47 26.80 -25.14
N THR A 552 -16.87 25.97 -24.17
CA THR A 552 -17.35 24.63 -24.42
C THR A 552 -18.56 24.73 -25.35
N SER A 553 -18.59 23.85 -26.35
CA SER A 553 -19.73 23.73 -27.25
C SER A 553 -21.04 23.67 -26.45
N PRO A 554 -22.09 24.42 -26.84
CA PRO A 554 -23.41 24.33 -26.18
C PRO A 554 -24.06 22.94 -26.27
N ASP A 555 -23.48 22.01 -27.03
CA ASP A 555 -23.95 20.63 -27.19
C ASP A 555 -23.18 19.59 -26.35
N ALA A 556 -22.24 20.01 -25.49
CA ALA A 556 -21.57 19.09 -24.57
C ALA A 556 -22.51 18.73 -23.41
N THR A 557 -23.27 17.66 -23.57
CA THR A 557 -24.05 17.04 -22.48
C THR A 557 -23.12 16.84 -21.27
N PRO A 558 -23.45 17.35 -20.08
CA PRO A 558 -22.64 17.12 -18.88
C PRO A 558 -22.47 15.61 -18.69
N LEU A 559 -21.24 15.13 -18.79
CA LEU A 559 -20.91 13.75 -18.42
C LEU A 559 -21.19 13.64 -16.92
N GLY A 560 -22.29 12.96 -16.58
CA GLY A 560 -22.72 12.82 -15.21
C GLY A 560 -21.88 11.87 -14.38
N LEU A 561 -22.41 11.52 -13.21
CA LEU A 561 -21.88 10.44 -12.38
C LEU A 561 -21.93 9.06 -13.08
N SER A 562 -22.22 9.01 -14.37
CA SER A 562 -22.25 7.80 -15.21
C SER A 562 -20.88 7.12 -15.33
N ASN A 563 -19.79 7.80 -14.92
CA ASN A 563 -18.45 7.21 -14.78
C ASN A 563 -18.06 7.01 -13.32
N THR A 564 -18.98 7.16 -12.38
CA THR A 564 -18.70 7.07 -10.95
C THR A 564 -18.99 5.67 -10.43
N THR A 565 -17.99 5.05 -9.80
CA THR A 565 -18.17 3.77 -9.11
C THR A 565 -18.25 3.99 -7.61
N PHE A 566 -19.24 3.37 -6.97
CA PHE A 566 -19.36 3.30 -5.52
C PHE A 566 -19.13 1.89 -5.04
N LYS A 567 -18.37 1.74 -3.97
CA LYS A 567 -18.16 0.45 -3.31
C LYS A 567 -18.30 0.63 -1.81
N PHE A 568 -19.34 0.05 -1.23
CA PHE A 568 -19.51 -0.07 0.22
C PHE A 568 -18.90 -1.40 0.65
N VAL A 569 -17.97 -1.34 1.59
CA VAL A 569 -17.32 -2.53 2.15
C VAL A 569 -17.65 -2.60 3.62
N TYR A 570 -18.29 -3.70 4.04
CA TYR A 570 -18.58 -3.99 5.44
C TYR A 570 -17.69 -5.14 5.91
N ASN A 571 -16.81 -4.87 6.88
CA ASN A 571 -15.87 -5.86 7.42
C ASN A 571 -16.32 -6.45 8.78
N GLY A 572 -17.56 -6.21 9.22
CA GLY A 572 -18.08 -6.70 10.50
C GLY A 572 -18.60 -8.15 10.41
N VAL A 573 -18.48 -8.91 11.50
CA VAL A 573 -18.78 -10.36 11.50
C VAL A 573 -20.26 -10.66 11.82
N ARG A 574 -21.08 -9.69 12.27
CA ARG A 574 -22.47 -9.97 12.68
C ARG A 574 -23.41 -8.77 12.50
N GLY A 575 -24.36 -8.91 11.58
CA GLY A 575 -25.50 -8.01 11.39
C GLY A 575 -26.19 -8.29 10.06
N SER A 576 -27.53 -8.41 10.05
CA SER A 576 -28.30 -8.56 8.81
C SER A 576 -28.66 -7.17 8.27
N PHE A 577 -28.09 -6.77 7.15
CA PHE A 577 -28.48 -5.58 6.41
C PHE A 577 -29.99 -5.58 6.13
N LYS A 578 -30.63 -4.42 6.36
CA LYS A 578 -32.03 -4.17 6.07
C LYS A 578 -32.15 -2.95 5.16
N LEU A 579 -33.04 -3.04 4.17
CA LEU A 579 -33.33 -1.93 3.26
C LEU A 579 -34.30 -0.93 3.90
N LEU A 580 -33.75 -0.04 4.71
CA LEU A 580 -34.49 1.02 5.40
C LEU A 580 -34.75 2.23 4.47
N ASP A 581 -35.71 3.07 4.84
CA ASP A 581 -36.20 4.17 4.00
C ASP A 581 -35.11 5.18 3.63
N GLY A 582 -34.15 5.44 4.53
CA GLY A 582 -33.01 6.32 4.27
C GLY A 582 -32.11 5.79 3.15
N ILE A 583 -31.77 4.50 3.22
CA ILE A 583 -30.98 3.82 2.18
C ILE A 583 -31.75 3.81 0.84
N ARG A 584 -33.07 3.53 0.85
CA ARG A 584 -33.89 3.58 -0.38
C ARG A 584 -33.84 4.95 -1.03
N ALA A 585 -34.12 6.00 -0.27
CA ALA A 585 -34.13 7.37 -0.76
C ALA A 585 -32.77 7.77 -1.35
N GLY A 586 -31.69 7.40 -0.66
CA GLY A 586 -30.34 7.67 -1.14
C GLY A 586 -29.96 6.88 -2.39
N LEU A 587 -30.29 5.59 -2.49
CA LEU A 587 -30.05 4.80 -3.70
C LEU A 587 -30.82 5.35 -4.91
N LEU A 588 -32.06 5.80 -4.71
CA LEU A 588 -32.85 6.45 -5.77
C LEU A 588 -32.22 7.78 -6.22
N ALA A 589 -31.67 8.55 -5.29
CA ALA A 589 -30.91 9.76 -5.61
C ALA A 589 -29.63 9.43 -6.41
N CYS A 590 -29.09 8.22 -6.25
CA CYS A 590 -27.89 7.71 -6.89
C CYS A 590 -28.12 7.03 -8.26
N ARG A 591 -29.33 7.06 -8.84
CA ARG A 591 -29.65 6.33 -10.09
C ARG A 591 -28.78 6.65 -11.32
N SER A 592 -28.06 7.78 -11.31
CA SER A 592 -27.16 8.20 -12.40
C SER A 592 -25.72 7.67 -12.27
N ILE A 593 -25.42 6.96 -11.17
CA ILE A 593 -24.10 6.36 -10.92
C ILE A 593 -23.85 5.17 -11.84
N SER A 594 -22.59 4.87 -12.17
CA SER A 594 -22.28 3.77 -13.10
C SER A 594 -22.46 2.40 -12.47
N SER A 595 -22.06 2.26 -11.21
CA SER A 595 -22.19 1.03 -10.44
C SER A 595 -22.08 1.30 -8.94
N VAL A 596 -22.92 0.64 -8.14
CA VAL A 596 -22.82 0.56 -6.68
C VAL A 596 -22.51 -0.89 -6.31
N THR A 597 -21.45 -1.15 -5.56
CA THR A 597 -21.11 -2.51 -5.10
C THR A 597 -21.23 -2.58 -3.59
N LEU A 598 -21.98 -3.56 -3.08
CA LEU A 598 -22.09 -3.82 -1.64
C LEU A 598 -21.31 -5.11 -1.31
N VAL A 599 -20.23 -5.01 -0.54
CA VAL A 599 -19.36 -6.14 -0.17
C VAL A 599 -19.48 -6.40 1.33
N GLY A 600 -19.64 -7.67 1.72
CA GLY A 600 -19.61 -8.10 3.12
C GLY A 600 -20.91 -7.92 3.91
N PHE A 601 -21.95 -7.33 3.32
CA PHE A 601 -23.26 -7.23 3.94
C PHE A 601 -23.97 -8.59 3.92
N GLN A 602 -24.27 -9.15 5.10
CA GLN A 602 -25.16 -10.30 5.21
C GLN A 602 -26.60 -9.80 5.16
N MET A 603 -27.48 -10.43 4.40
CA MET A 603 -28.92 -10.12 4.37
C MET A 603 -29.69 -11.37 4.78
N SER A 604 -30.86 -11.20 5.42
CA SER A 604 -31.80 -12.32 5.50
C SER A 604 -32.31 -12.63 4.08
N GLU A 605 -32.82 -13.86 3.86
CA GLU A 605 -33.41 -14.23 2.57
C GLU A 605 -34.52 -13.24 2.16
N GLN A 606 -35.38 -12.86 3.10
CA GLN A 606 -36.45 -11.90 2.87
C GLN A 606 -35.91 -10.50 2.53
N ASP A 607 -34.94 -10.00 3.28
CA ASP A 607 -34.33 -8.68 3.02
C ASP A 607 -33.60 -8.67 1.67
N SER A 608 -32.98 -9.79 1.28
CA SER A 608 -32.30 -9.94 -0.01
C SER A 608 -33.30 -9.95 -1.17
N ILE A 609 -34.46 -10.59 -1.01
CA ILE A 609 -35.54 -10.58 -2.02
C ILE A 609 -36.09 -9.16 -2.16
N GLU A 610 -36.45 -8.52 -1.05
CA GLU A 610 -36.97 -7.15 -1.06
C GLU A 610 -35.97 -6.16 -1.68
N PHE A 611 -34.68 -6.33 -1.39
CA PHE A 611 -33.64 -5.51 -2.00
C PHE A 611 -33.45 -5.77 -3.50
N GLY A 612 -33.54 -7.04 -3.93
CA GLY A 612 -33.53 -7.42 -5.34
C GLY A 612 -34.71 -6.81 -6.11
N GLU A 613 -35.93 -6.93 -5.56
CA GLU A 613 -37.14 -6.34 -6.13
C GLU A 613 -37.01 -4.82 -6.26
N PHE A 614 -36.49 -4.15 -5.23
CA PHE A 614 -36.23 -2.71 -5.27
C PHE A 614 -35.19 -2.31 -6.34
N ILE A 615 -34.09 -3.06 -6.48
CA ILE A 615 -33.09 -2.80 -7.53
C ILE A 615 -33.71 -2.94 -8.92
N GLU A 616 -34.52 -3.97 -9.15
CA GLU A 616 -35.19 -4.23 -10.43
C GLU A 616 -36.27 -3.17 -10.72
N GLU A 617 -37.11 -2.83 -9.75
CA GLU A 617 -38.20 -1.86 -9.89
C GLU A 617 -37.69 -0.49 -10.36
N TYR A 618 -36.54 -0.06 -9.81
CA TYR A 618 -35.96 1.26 -10.09
C TYR A 618 -34.76 1.21 -11.06
N ASN A 619 -34.45 0.05 -11.64
CA ASN A 619 -33.31 -0.17 -12.54
C ASN A 619 -31.99 0.40 -11.99
N LEU A 620 -31.71 0.10 -10.71
CA LEU A 620 -30.54 0.64 -10.03
C LEU A 620 -29.27 -0.10 -10.44
N PRO A 621 -28.14 0.59 -10.61
CA PRO A 621 -26.87 0.01 -11.05
C PRO A 621 -26.14 -0.70 -9.90
N VAL A 622 -26.84 -1.49 -9.09
CA VAL A 622 -26.29 -2.14 -7.89
C VAL A 622 -25.80 -3.56 -8.22
N ARG A 623 -24.62 -3.91 -7.71
CA ARG A 623 -24.03 -5.26 -7.77
C ARG A 623 -23.76 -5.76 -6.37
N ILE A 624 -24.23 -6.98 -6.10
CA ILE A 624 -23.93 -7.71 -4.86
C ILE A 624 -23.04 -8.88 -5.28
N PRO A 625 -21.74 -8.87 -4.94
CA PRO A 625 -20.89 -10.02 -5.21
C PRO A 625 -21.46 -11.24 -4.48
N GLN A 626 -21.54 -12.38 -5.17
CA GLN A 626 -21.81 -13.62 -4.46
C GLN A 626 -20.64 -13.87 -3.50
N PRO A 627 -20.91 -14.25 -2.23
CA PRO A 627 -19.84 -14.61 -1.34
C PRO A 627 -19.06 -15.77 -1.97
N ASP A 628 -17.79 -15.53 -2.28
CA ASP A 628 -16.87 -16.60 -2.66
C ASP A 628 -16.78 -17.54 -1.45
N PHE A 629 -17.58 -18.61 -1.45
CA PHE A 629 -17.50 -19.69 -0.46
C PHE A 629 -16.22 -20.51 -0.71
N GLU A 630 -15.07 -19.88 -0.55
CA GLU A 630 -13.75 -20.52 -0.45
C GLU A 630 -13.15 -20.25 0.93
N PHE A 631 -13.90 -20.56 2.00
CA PHE A 631 -13.25 -20.93 3.26
C PHE A 631 -12.86 -22.40 3.15
N SER A 632 -11.69 -22.66 2.56
CA SER A 632 -10.97 -23.89 2.86
C SER A 632 -10.59 -23.86 4.34
N ASP A 633 -10.99 -24.88 5.09
CA ASP A 633 -10.60 -25.18 6.48
C ASP A 633 -9.08 -25.39 6.62
N GLY A 634 -8.30 -24.35 6.34
CA GLY A 634 -6.87 -24.28 6.54
C GLY A 634 -6.59 -23.86 7.97
N ILE A 635 -6.31 -24.85 8.81
CA ILE A 635 -5.81 -24.72 10.18
C ILE A 635 -4.69 -23.65 10.24
N LEU A 636 -5.01 -22.47 10.76
CA LEU A 636 -4.02 -21.50 11.24
C LEU A 636 -3.65 -21.86 12.69
N PRO A 637 -2.37 -21.81 13.07
CA PRO A 637 -1.93 -22.19 14.40
C PRO A 637 -2.29 -21.09 15.41
N ASP A 638 -2.87 -21.55 16.50
CA ASP A 638 -3.27 -20.85 17.71
C ASP A 638 -2.15 -19.93 18.25
N SER A 639 -2.35 -18.62 18.16
CA SER A 639 -1.49 -17.63 18.84
C SER A 639 -1.93 -17.52 20.30
N GLY A 640 -1.51 -18.49 21.11
CA GLY A 640 -1.82 -18.56 22.54
C GLY A 640 -1.15 -17.44 23.33
N SER A 641 -1.94 -16.47 23.77
CA SER A 641 -1.63 -15.58 24.89
C SER A 641 -1.89 -16.32 26.20
N ASN A 642 -0.85 -16.87 26.82
CA ASN A 642 -0.96 -17.50 28.14
C ASN A 642 -0.55 -16.53 29.26
N SER A 643 -1.56 -15.97 29.93
CA SER A 643 -1.44 -15.47 31.30
C SER A 643 -1.44 -16.66 32.26
N VAL A 644 -0.29 -16.98 32.85
CA VAL A 644 -0.15 -18.04 33.86
C VAL A 644 -0.47 -17.49 35.24
N SER A 645 -1.61 -17.88 35.81
CA SER A 645 -1.86 -17.86 37.26
C SER A 645 -1.70 -19.27 37.82
N SER A 646 -0.66 -19.45 38.63
CA SER A 646 -0.33 -20.67 39.38
C SER A 646 -1.49 -21.17 40.23
N SER A 647 -1.78 -22.48 40.12
CA SER A 647 -2.19 -23.36 41.22
C SER A 647 -2.32 -24.80 40.69
N ARG A 648 -1.28 -25.64 40.84
CA ARG A 648 -1.40 -27.10 40.72
C ARG A 648 -1.19 -27.74 42.10
N LYS A 649 -2.22 -28.44 42.58
CA LYS A 649 -2.11 -29.52 43.55
C LYS A 649 -1.74 -30.80 42.81
N LEU A 650 -0.84 -31.58 43.41
CA LEU A 650 -0.46 -32.93 43.02
C LEU A 650 -1.61 -33.93 43.19
N SER A 651 -1.65 -34.93 42.32
CA SER A 651 -1.97 -36.32 42.69
C SER A 651 -1.37 -37.29 41.67
N ASP A 652 -0.83 -38.37 42.22
CA ASP A 652 -0.07 -39.47 41.61
C ASP A 652 -0.87 -40.33 40.61
N SER A 653 -0.17 -41.01 39.69
CA SER A 653 -0.08 -42.50 39.63
C SER A 653 0.45 -43.05 38.28
N ASP A 654 1.31 -44.05 38.43
CA ASP A 654 1.53 -45.27 37.63
C ASP A 654 2.26 -45.27 36.26
N THR A 655 3.56 -45.57 36.35
CA THR A 655 4.24 -46.82 35.94
C THR A 655 3.65 -47.66 34.79
N VAL A 656 4.41 -47.85 33.69
CA VAL A 656 4.74 -49.17 33.08
C VAL A 656 6.07 -49.05 32.28
N ALA A 657 6.96 -50.02 32.50
CA ALA A 657 8.26 -50.21 31.86
C ALA A 657 8.19 -51.04 30.57
N SER A 658 9.17 -50.90 29.67
CA SER A 658 9.80 -52.03 28.93
C SER A 658 11.06 -51.64 28.14
N SER A 659 12.18 -52.07 28.75
CA SER A 659 13.52 -52.51 28.34
C SER A 659 13.99 -52.75 26.89
N LEU A 660 15.34 -52.67 26.77
CA LEU A 660 16.33 -53.40 25.92
C LEU A 660 16.51 -52.92 24.46
N MET A 661 17.71 -52.74 23.88
CA MET A 661 19.06 -53.26 24.16
C MET A 661 20.19 -52.26 23.89
N GLN A 662 21.27 -52.41 24.66
CA GLN A 662 22.61 -51.85 24.46
C GLN A 662 23.43 -52.68 23.46
N SER A 663 24.35 -52.05 22.74
CA SER A 663 25.59 -52.68 22.30
C SER A 663 26.76 -51.73 22.58
N GLU A 664 27.64 -52.18 23.46
CA GLU A 664 28.92 -51.56 23.80
C GLU A 664 29.94 -51.76 22.67
N SER A 665 30.83 -50.78 22.50
CA SER A 665 32.24 -51.08 22.21
C SER A 665 33.13 -49.94 22.69
N ASP A 666 34.15 -50.36 23.39
CA ASP A 666 35.02 -49.62 24.29
C ASP A 666 36.20 -48.87 23.64
N HIS A 667 36.67 -47.87 24.39
CA HIS A 667 38.08 -47.65 24.79
C HIS A 667 39.06 -46.65 24.08
N ILE A 668 39.40 -45.61 24.88
CA ILE A 668 40.75 -45.11 25.31
C ILE A 668 41.53 -44.11 24.41
N PHE A 669 41.76 -42.86 24.89
CA PHE A 669 43.03 -42.27 25.42
C PHE A 669 42.92 -40.72 25.64
N PRO A 670 43.86 -39.99 26.30
CA PRO A 670 43.60 -39.36 27.61
C PRO A 670 43.78 -37.83 27.72
N THR A 671 43.44 -37.37 28.92
CA THR A 671 43.75 -36.18 29.73
C THR A 671 45.09 -35.43 29.50
N ARG A 672 45.01 -34.09 29.39
CA ARG A 672 45.84 -33.00 29.97
C ARG A 672 45.55 -31.71 29.17
N MET A 673 45.56 -30.47 29.68
CA MET A 673 46.21 -29.87 30.84
C MET A 673 45.49 -28.54 31.17
N LEU A 674 45.31 -28.28 32.46
CA LEU A 674 44.93 -26.99 33.04
C LEU A 674 46.17 -26.08 33.11
N TRP A 675 46.03 -24.83 32.69
CA TRP A 675 46.76 -23.64 33.18
C TRP A 675 45.68 -22.56 33.27
N GLY A 676 45.46 -21.86 34.38
CA GLY A 676 46.45 -21.33 35.32
C GLY A 676 46.40 -19.82 35.15
N SER A 677 45.37 -19.21 35.73
CA SER A 677 45.20 -17.77 35.85
C SER A 677 46.21 -17.25 36.86
N ASP A 678 47.01 -16.26 36.48
CA ASP A 678 47.58 -15.30 37.42
C ASP A 678 47.72 -13.94 36.73
N SER A 679 47.37 -12.95 37.52
CA SER A 679 47.49 -11.50 37.34
C SER A 679 48.91 -11.05 37.01
N ASP A 680 49.04 -9.94 36.28
CA ASP A 680 49.71 -8.77 36.84
C ASP A 680 49.54 -7.51 35.99
N ASP A 681 49.31 -6.42 36.73
CA ASP A 681 49.42 -5.03 36.36
C ASP A 681 50.76 -4.71 35.69
N SER A 682 50.76 -3.85 34.67
CA SER A 682 51.61 -2.64 34.64
C SER A 682 51.46 -1.87 33.31
N ASN A 683 50.88 -0.68 33.43
CA ASN A 683 51.24 0.50 32.64
C ASN A 683 52.59 1.01 33.19
N PRO A 684 53.54 1.58 32.41
CA PRO A 684 53.33 2.91 31.81
C PRO A 684 54.03 3.17 30.45
N ASP A 685 53.38 3.95 29.57
CA ASP A 685 53.80 5.30 29.11
C ASP A 685 52.83 5.83 28.03
#